data_AF-A0A0H3FB84-F1
#
_entry.id   AF-A0A0H3FB84-F1
#
_cell.length_a   1.000
_cell.length_b   1.000
_cell.length_c   1.000
_cell.angle_alpha   90.00
_cell.angle_beta   90.00
_cell.angle_gamma   90.00
#
_symmetry.space_group_name_H-M   'P 1'
#
loop_
_entity.id
_entity.type
_entity.pdbx_description
1 polymer ?
#
loop_
_entity_poly.entity_id
_entity_poly.type
_entity_poly.pdbx_seq_one_letter_code
_entity_poly.pdbx_strand_id
1 'polypeptide(L)'
;MSQTVITTAFEQWKAAQAANGQAVVLDEFVFANVPGLDVNAPINRAEVVPPAAQIVYRQAVEKTGLVNQNAVVYSVTLGADVGDFAFNWIGLINKATGKLAMVVHAPLQSKVKNANGQQGNVLTRSFLMEYNGAEAQTLISTPAETWQIDFTARLAGMDESLRLANLDIYGAGAFFDNGFLVAKTGTQYYVTAGLGYVGGLRANLAAKTNITVTTKPMKVWADVSYHGTLTSEYKTDIKFTLATALKDYVQSGIAHYVFALASIDANGVITDLRPQGSSLYLRRDKNLTDISDPEAALNTLNGVPKTRKINKKALSDDFDLTAADVGALPVIPGVLGTININTLNLAKIGVYVQSTGANATVANGYPPGSQAAGLLEVIPASWTGGVLQRYTVQNTGMVWTRALNASWNGTDGPWRDWVQASAVNSVTVPSAILTTTDINTLGFASGAGSAALYAQPKNANATAALHYPQGIAGTLYVTPSAYGCQQMYITFTGNIWNRGLSGDWNGVDGPWKEWVPTYSANNKPTAADVGAWTAAQSAASEKALADEIGTAFKIRANLTATDSPNTLRGSAMFGHYGVPGAAAATTDKGYPMNGFVGVIFVTWGPNATQQIAFNNNGRQFTRGASGAWNGVDGPWTAWNEIYCQANKPTPADVGALPAGGTAVAATKLGTARKIAGVAFDGTQDIGLNADNVGAFPRAGGDVNGRVTANYLRAITIPHPGDGQGTYLGWNESGGQGESDFVNNRGGGVGGFLFRTVNQANSVQTGFVRFTGTGDLATQGSISAEGGGIYEMGQRVFSPNNRQPVNSNTANLGGGWWRCGDTGMIKQWGVVNKGSRGWSTVNFPIPFPSACVNVQVTAINGGGGTFNDNFGTAQIINNIGFTCGQDSGGSYWEATGW
;
A
#
# COMPACT_ATOMS: atom_id res chain seq x y z
N MET A 1 -8.68 -62.17 -7.73
CA MET A 1 -7.23 -62.32 -7.44
C MET A 1 -7.08 -63.43 -6.42
N SER A 2 -6.03 -64.26 -6.50
CA SER A 2 -5.74 -65.23 -5.45
C SER A 2 -5.41 -64.48 -4.16
N GLN A 3 -6.10 -64.82 -3.07
CA GLN A 3 -5.83 -64.22 -1.77
C GLN A 3 -4.73 -65.02 -1.07
N THR A 4 -3.87 -64.35 -0.32
CA THR A 4 -2.78 -64.99 0.42
C THR A 4 -2.74 -64.43 1.84
N VAL A 5 -2.42 -65.26 2.83
CA VAL A 5 -2.24 -64.77 4.21
C VAL A 5 -1.24 -65.58 5.01
N ILE A 6 -0.49 -64.90 5.87
CA ILE A 6 0.35 -65.53 6.91
C ILE A 6 -0.53 -65.87 8.10
N THR A 7 -0.50 -67.13 8.52
CA THR A 7 -1.39 -67.63 9.59
C THR A 7 -0.94 -67.19 10.97
N THR A 8 -1.88 -67.12 11.92
CA THR A 8 -1.57 -66.85 13.33
C THR A 8 -0.76 -67.97 13.98
N ALA A 9 -0.98 -69.22 13.55
CA ALA A 9 -0.25 -70.38 14.04
C ALA A 9 1.25 -70.28 13.73
N PHE A 10 1.61 -69.71 12.58
CA PHE A 10 3.01 -69.47 12.22
C PHE A 10 3.61 -68.30 12.94
N GLU A 11 2.89 -67.19 13.14
CA GLU A 11 3.41 -66.07 13.93
C GLU A 11 3.79 -66.51 15.34
N GLN A 12 2.92 -67.30 15.99
CA GLN A 12 3.16 -67.86 17.32
C GLN A 12 4.33 -68.85 17.33
N TRP A 13 4.38 -69.76 16.35
CA TRP A 13 5.47 -70.73 16.24
C TRP A 13 6.81 -70.06 15.94
N LYS A 14 6.84 -69.07 15.04
CA LYS A 14 8.01 -68.26 14.71
C LYS A 14 8.55 -67.53 15.94
N ALA A 15 7.66 -66.91 16.74
CA ALA A 15 8.05 -66.25 17.98
C ALA A 15 8.70 -67.23 18.97
N ALA A 16 8.18 -68.46 19.07
CA ALA A 16 8.78 -69.52 19.89
C ALA A 16 10.15 -69.99 19.35
N GLN A 17 10.29 -70.17 18.03
CA GLN A 17 11.58 -70.53 17.40
C GLN A 17 12.63 -69.45 17.66
N ALA A 18 12.25 -68.17 17.50
CA ALA A 18 13.12 -67.03 17.77
C ALA A 18 13.56 -66.97 19.25
N ALA A 19 12.65 -67.23 20.20
CA ALA A 19 12.96 -67.27 21.62
C ALA A 19 13.95 -68.41 22.00
N ASN A 20 13.93 -69.51 21.24
CA ASN A 20 14.80 -70.66 21.44
C ASN A 20 16.06 -70.65 20.57
N GLY A 21 16.31 -69.58 19.81
CA GLY A 21 17.46 -69.46 18.90
C GLY A 21 17.45 -70.48 17.75
N GLN A 22 16.28 -71.00 17.37
CA GLN A 22 16.13 -71.98 16.31
C GLN A 22 15.69 -71.34 15.00
N ALA A 23 16.19 -71.88 13.88
CA ALA A 23 15.80 -71.40 12.56
C ALA A 23 14.33 -71.71 12.24
N VAL A 24 13.71 -70.84 11.46
CA VAL A 24 12.36 -70.97 10.93
C VAL A 24 12.47 -71.70 9.59
N VAL A 25 12.16 -72.99 9.61
CA VAL A 25 12.25 -73.86 8.42
C VAL A 25 10.86 -74.10 7.85
N LEU A 26 10.66 -73.81 6.57
CA LEU A 26 9.47 -74.16 5.80
C LEU A 26 9.92 -74.94 4.57
N ASP A 27 9.49 -76.18 4.46
CA ASP A 27 10.12 -77.20 3.62
C ASP A 27 9.12 -78.03 2.81
N GLU A 28 7.81 -77.80 2.93
CA GLU A 28 6.80 -78.52 2.17
C GLU A 28 5.63 -77.63 1.71
N PHE A 29 5.28 -77.74 0.44
CA PHE A 29 4.03 -77.26 -0.14
C PHE A 29 2.97 -78.36 -0.11
N VAL A 30 1.74 -77.98 0.22
CA VAL A 30 0.57 -78.84 0.30
C VAL A 30 -0.51 -78.30 -0.63
N PHE A 31 -1.04 -79.16 -1.51
CA PHE A 31 -2.10 -78.83 -2.46
C PHE A 31 -3.37 -79.59 -2.08
N ALA A 32 -4.49 -78.89 -2.00
CA ALA A 32 -5.77 -79.47 -1.61
C ALA A 32 -6.93 -78.97 -2.49
N ASN A 33 -7.96 -79.81 -2.58
CA ASN A 33 -9.25 -79.49 -3.18
C ASN A 33 -10.31 -79.37 -2.08
N VAL A 34 -10.62 -78.13 -1.71
CA VAL A 34 -11.59 -77.78 -0.67
C VAL A 34 -12.94 -77.48 -1.33
N PRO A 35 -13.98 -78.32 -1.18
CA PRO A 35 -15.27 -78.08 -1.81
C PRO A 35 -15.93 -76.79 -1.34
N GLY A 36 -16.48 -76.00 -2.26
CA GLY A 36 -17.23 -74.77 -1.93
C GLY A 36 -16.37 -73.59 -1.47
N LEU A 37 -15.05 -73.63 -1.67
CA LEU A 37 -14.14 -72.54 -1.29
C LEU A 37 -14.47 -71.24 -2.06
N ASP A 38 -14.86 -70.19 -1.34
CA ASP A 38 -15.08 -68.86 -1.90
C ASP A 38 -13.76 -68.09 -1.99
N VAL A 39 -13.24 -67.98 -3.21
CA VAL A 39 -11.98 -67.28 -3.51
C VAL A 39 -12.05 -65.75 -3.37
N ASN A 40 -13.25 -65.19 -3.22
CA ASN A 40 -13.45 -63.75 -3.02
C ASN A 40 -13.61 -63.37 -1.55
N ALA A 41 -13.87 -64.34 -0.66
CA ALA A 41 -13.95 -64.11 0.78
C ALA A 41 -12.55 -63.95 1.41
N PRO A 42 -12.35 -63.03 2.38
CA PRO A 42 -11.10 -62.91 3.12
C PRO A 42 -10.66 -64.23 3.77
N ILE A 43 -9.40 -64.63 3.55
CA ILE A 43 -8.85 -65.85 4.18
C ILE A 43 -8.78 -65.69 5.71
N ASN A 44 -9.32 -66.67 6.45
CA ASN A 44 -9.22 -66.69 7.89
C ASN A 44 -7.78 -66.99 8.33
N ARG A 45 -7.15 -66.07 9.08
CA ARG A 45 -5.76 -66.24 9.54
C ARG A 45 -5.56 -67.42 10.52
N ALA A 46 -6.62 -67.93 11.12
CA ALA A 46 -6.61 -69.11 11.98
C ALA A 46 -6.83 -70.43 11.22
N GLU A 47 -6.87 -70.39 9.89
CA GLU A 47 -7.04 -71.57 9.06
C GLU A 47 -5.92 -72.59 9.28
N VAL A 48 -6.29 -73.86 9.23
CA VAL A 48 -5.41 -75.02 9.43
C VAL A 48 -5.27 -75.79 8.13
N VAL A 49 -4.29 -76.70 8.08
CA VAL A 49 -4.14 -77.60 6.92
C VAL A 49 -5.44 -78.40 6.73
N PRO A 50 -6.00 -78.46 5.51
CA PRO A 50 -7.21 -79.22 5.22
C PRO A 50 -7.12 -80.69 5.64
N PRO A 51 -8.24 -81.36 5.96
CA PRO A 51 -8.26 -82.79 6.26
C PRO A 51 -7.60 -83.62 5.17
N ALA A 52 -6.95 -84.73 5.55
CA ALA A 52 -6.17 -85.56 4.62
C ALA A 52 -6.94 -86.01 3.36
N ALA A 53 -8.26 -86.21 3.45
CA ALA A 53 -9.12 -86.59 2.33
C ALA A 53 -9.24 -85.50 1.23
N GLN A 54 -8.92 -84.24 1.55
CA GLN A 54 -8.97 -83.11 0.63
C GLN A 54 -7.58 -82.79 0.05
N ILE A 55 -6.51 -83.33 0.64
CA ILE A 55 -5.14 -83.09 0.17
C ILE A 55 -4.87 -84.00 -1.02
N VAL A 56 -4.59 -83.37 -2.16
CA VAL A 56 -4.39 -84.08 -3.42
C VAL A 56 -2.92 -84.29 -3.74
N TYR A 57 -2.02 -83.43 -3.23
CA TYR A 57 -0.60 -83.54 -3.49
C TYR A 57 0.26 -82.80 -2.45
N ARG A 58 1.50 -83.26 -2.25
CA ARG A 58 2.51 -82.63 -1.39
C ARG A 58 3.85 -82.69 -2.07
N GLN A 59 4.65 -81.63 -1.95
CA GLN A 59 5.99 -81.59 -2.52
C GLN A 59 6.91 -80.72 -1.67
N ALA A 60 8.18 -81.13 -1.55
CA ALA A 60 9.18 -80.33 -0.86
C ALA A 60 9.39 -78.97 -1.55
N VAL A 61 9.76 -77.95 -0.77
CA VAL A 61 10.21 -76.67 -1.34
C VAL A 61 11.43 -76.94 -2.22
N GLU A 62 11.38 -76.48 -3.46
CA GLU A 62 12.44 -76.71 -4.45
C GLU A 62 13.50 -75.62 -4.41
N LYS A 63 13.08 -74.37 -4.20
CA LYS A 63 13.99 -73.23 -4.15
C LYS A 63 13.54 -72.18 -3.15
N THR A 64 14.51 -71.58 -2.49
CA THR A 64 14.32 -70.43 -1.60
C THR A 64 15.12 -69.23 -2.11
N GLY A 65 14.69 -68.02 -1.78
CA GLY A 65 15.39 -66.81 -2.17
C GLY A 65 15.11 -65.64 -1.23
N LEU A 66 16.11 -64.79 -1.04
CA LEU A 66 16.04 -63.55 -0.27
C LEU A 66 15.60 -62.41 -1.20
N VAL A 67 14.51 -61.72 -0.85
CA VAL A 67 14.06 -60.52 -1.58
C VAL A 67 14.62 -59.27 -0.92
N ASN A 68 14.58 -59.20 0.41
CA ASN A 68 15.24 -58.20 1.25
C ASN A 68 15.34 -58.73 2.70
N GLN A 69 15.95 -57.97 3.63
CA GLN A 69 16.16 -58.38 5.03
C GLN A 69 14.90 -58.89 5.77
N ASN A 70 13.71 -58.48 5.32
CA ASN A 70 12.42 -58.81 5.91
C ASN A 70 11.51 -59.66 5.00
N ALA A 71 12.00 -60.12 3.84
CA ALA A 71 11.18 -60.87 2.90
C ALA A 71 11.96 -62.00 2.22
N VAL A 72 11.41 -63.22 2.29
CA VAL A 72 11.94 -64.41 1.63
C VAL A 72 10.86 -65.07 0.78
N VAL A 73 11.25 -65.73 -0.31
CA VAL A 73 10.36 -66.46 -1.20
C VAL A 73 10.65 -67.95 -1.16
N TYR A 74 9.60 -68.75 -1.16
CA TYR A 74 9.64 -70.21 -1.29
C TYR A 74 8.98 -70.61 -2.60
N SER A 75 9.57 -71.53 -3.36
CA SER A 75 9.06 -71.92 -4.67
C SER A 75 9.03 -73.42 -4.88
N VAL A 76 8.07 -73.88 -5.67
CA VAL A 76 7.91 -75.29 -6.07
C VAL A 76 7.44 -75.38 -7.52
N THR A 77 8.02 -76.30 -8.28
CA THR A 77 7.60 -76.63 -9.65
C THR A 77 6.99 -78.01 -9.69
N LEU A 78 5.71 -78.08 -10.08
CA LEU A 78 5.01 -79.31 -10.38
C LEU A 78 5.29 -79.68 -11.85
N GLY A 79 6.19 -80.64 -12.07
CA GLY A 79 6.60 -81.11 -13.40
C GLY A 79 5.47 -81.80 -14.19
N ALA A 80 5.67 -82.01 -15.49
CA ALA A 80 4.68 -82.65 -16.37
C ALA A 80 4.47 -84.15 -16.08
N ASP A 81 5.32 -84.74 -15.24
CA ASP A 81 5.28 -86.11 -14.73
C ASP A 81 4.41 -86.27 -13.46
N VAL A 82 4.05 -85.17 -12.81
CA VAL A 82 3.18 -85.11 -11.63
C VAL A 82 1.70 -85.29 -12.03
N GLY A 83 1.03 -86.20 -11.31
CA GLY A 83 -0.29 -86.79 -11.60
C GLY A 83 -1.48 -85.84 -11.79
N ASP A 84 -2.60 -86.39 -12.25
CA ASP A 84 -3.84 -85.66 -12.52
C ASP A 84 -4.58 -85.35 -11.23
N PHE A 85 -4.76 -84.08 -10.90
CA PHE A 85 -5.59 -83.64 -9.77
C PHE A 85 -6.06 -82.21 -9.95
N ALA A 86 -7.19 -81.88 -9.33
CA ALA A 86 -7.66 -80.50 -9.20
C ALA A 86 -7.35 -79.98 -7.79
N PHE A 87 -6.99 -78.72 -7.66
CA PHE A 87 -6.74 -78.05 -6.37
C PHE A 87 -7.20 -76.60 -6.42
N ASN A 88 -7.65 -76.06 -5.29
CA ASN A 88 -8.03 -74.66 -5.13
C ASN A 88 -7.42 -74.05 -3.85
N TRP A 89 -6.62 -74.84 -3.13
CA TRP A 89 -5.98 -74.46 -1.89
C TRP A 89 -4.52 -74.88 -1.91
N ILE A 90 -3.63 -73.97 -1.50
CA ILE A 90 -2.19 -74.22 -1.43
C ILE A 90 -1.67 -73.72 -0.08
N GLY A 91 -0.90 -74.55 0.63
CA GLY A 91 -0.30 -74.21 1.91
C GLY A 91 1.20 -74.43 1.91
N LEU A 92 1.95 -73.52 2.53
CA LEU A 92 3.36 -73.69 2.84
C LEU A 92 3.48 -74.07 4.32
N ILE A 93 4.14 -75.18 4.62
CA ILE A 93 4.21 -75.71 5.98
C ILE A 93 5.64 -76.03 6.41
N ASN A 94 5.83 -76.16 7.72
CA ASN A 94 6.93 -76.94 8.27
C ASN A 94 6.50 -78.41 8.35
N LYS A 95 7.20 -79.30 7.64
CA LYS A 95 6.88 -80.73 7.54
C LYS A 95 6.99 -81.47 8.86
N ALA A 96 8.00 -81.15 9.67
CA ALA A 96 8.27 -81.83 10.93
C ALA A 96 7.18 -81.56 11.99
N THR A 97 6.65 -80.34 12.03
CA THR A 97 5.68 -79.89 13.05
C THR A 97 4.25 -79.80 12.52
N GLY A 98 4.06 -79.89 11.20
CA GLY A 98 2.77 -79.71 10.54
C GLY A 98 2.22 -78.28 10.61
N LYS A 99 3.03 -77.30 11.01
CA LYS A 99 2.59 -75.91 11.19
C LYS A 99 2.41 -75.23 9.82
N LEU A 100 1.21 -74.73 9.58
CA LEU A 100 0.86 -73.97 8.38
C LEU A 100 1.39 -72.54 8.49
N ALA A 101 2.22 -72.12 7.54
CA ALA A 101 2.84 -70.81 7.51
C ALA A 101 2.08 -69.78 6.70
N MET A 102 1.77 -70.14 5.47
CA MET A 102 1.07 -69.27 4.54
C MET A 102 0.09 -70.11 3.75
N VAL A 103 -1.07 -69.54 3.48
CA VAL A 103 -2.13 -70.18 2.71
C VAL A 103 -2.53 -69.28 1.55
N VAL A 104 -2.87 -69.91 0.43
CA VAL A 104 -3.39 -69.27 -0.77
C VAL A 104 -4.66 -69.97 -1.21
N HIS A 105 -5.72 -69.19 -1.38
CA HIS A 105 -6.95 -69.63 -2.04
C HIS A 105 -6.90 -69.17 -3.49
N ALA A 106 -7.05 -70.12 -4.41
CA ALA A 106 -7.04 -69.87 -5.84
C ALA A 106 -8.28 -70.50 -6.49
N PRO A 107 -8.77 -69.97 -7.63
CA PRO A 107 -9.78 -70.66 -8.43
C PRO A 107 -9.35 -72.09 -8.73
N LEU A 108 -10.28 -73.03 -8.87
CA LEU A 108 -9.97 -74.44 -9.11
C LEU A 108 -9.02 -74.62 -10.31
N GLN A 109 -7.86 -75.23 -10.08
CA GLN A 109 -6.81 -75.45 -11.06
C GLN A 109 -6.59 -76.94 -11.26
N SER A 110 -6.41 -77.36 -12.49
CA SER A 110 -6.13 -78.76 -12.83
C SER A 110 -4.65 -78.95 -13.15
N LYS A 111 -4.00 -79.86 -12.42
CA LYS A 111 -2.73 -80.46 -12.83
C LYS A 111 -3.04 -81.67 -13.71
N VAL A 112 -2.37 -81.73 -14.86
CA VAL A 112 -2.49 -82.82 -15.83
C VAL A 112 -1.09 -83.36 -16.10
N LYS A 113 -0.96 -84.68 -16.05
CA LYS A 113 0.25 -85.44 -16.31
C LYS A 113 0.35 -85.77 -17.80
N ASN A 114 1.59 -85.88 -18.30
CA ASN A 114 1.86 -86.49 -19.59
C ASN A 114 1.46 -87.98 -19.58
N ALA A 115 0.34 -88.30 -20.24
CA ALA A 115 -0.14 -89.66 -20.43
C ALA A 115 -1.05 -89.76 -21.68
N ASN A 116 -1.07 -90.92 -22.34
CA ASN A 116 -1.99 -91.25 -23.44
C ASN A 116 -2.06 -90.21 -24.58
N GLY A 117 -0.94 -89.56 -24.92
CA GLY A 117 -0.88 -88.54 -25.97
C GLY A 117 -1.44 -87.16 -25.56
N GLN A 118 -1.90 -86.98 -24.32
CA GLN A 118 -2.20 -85.65 -23.77
C GLN A 118 -0.95 -85.02 -23.18
N GLN A 119 -0.65 -83.78 -23.63
CA GLN A 119 0.44 -82.98 -23.10
C GLN A 119 0.09 -82.47 -21.70
N GLY A 120 0.84 -82.90 -20.69
CA GLY A 120 0.74 -82.44 -19.31
C GLY A 120 1.24 -81.00 -19.14
N ASN A 121 0.71 -80.31 -18.13
CA ASN A 121 1.09 -78.94 -17.81
C ASN A 121 2.17 -78.90 -16.73
N VAL A 122 3.03 -77.88 -16.75
CA VAL A 122 3.98 -77.57 -15.67
C VAL A 122 3.43 -76.37 -14.89
N LEU A 123 3.38 -76.46 -13.57
CA LEU A 123 2.88 -75.39 -12.70
C LEU A 123 3.95 -74.99 -11.69
N THR A 124 4.43 -73.75 -11.77
CA THR A 124 5.34 -73.17 -10.77
C THR A 124 4.55 -72.30 -9.79
N ARG A 125 4.83 -72.43 -8.48
CA ARG A 125 4.21 -71.62 -7.43
C ARG A 125 5.30 -71.01 -6.56
N SER A 126 5.16 -69.71 -6.27
CA SER A 126 6.07 -68.95 -5.43
C SER A 126 5.28 -68.23 -4.35
N PHE A 127 5.67 -68.42 -3.09
CA PHE A 127 5.06 -67.78 -1.92
C PHE A 127 6.07 -66.78 -1.34
N LEU A 128 5.74 -65.49 -1.44
CA LEU A 128 6.49 -64.42 -0.81
C LEU A 128 6.04 -64.26 0.64
N MET A 129 6.94 -64.47 1.59
CA MET A 129 6.70 -64.25 3.01
C MET A 129 7.44 -63.02 3.51
N GLU A 130 6.68 -62.03 3.98
CA GLU A 130 7.21 -60.79 4.54
C GLU A 130 6.98 -60.73 6.05
N TYR A 131 8.07 -60.62 6.81
CA TYR A 131 8.06 -60.40 8.26
C TYR A 131 9.43 -59.91 8.75
N ASN A 132 9.43 -59.15 9.85
CA ASN A 132 10.64 -58.57 10.41
C ASN A 132 11.71 -59.64 10.75
N GLY A 133 12.93 -59.45 10.24
CA GLY A 133 14.08 -60.33 10.46
C GLY A 133 14.04 -61.64 9.70
N ALA A 134 13.29 -61.74 8.58
CA ALA A 134 13.15 -62.97 7.81
C ALA A 134 14.48 -63.60 7.38
N GLU A 135 15.45 -62.80 6.94
CA GLU A 135 16.79 -63.28 6.58
C GLU A 135 17.48 -64.00 7.75
N ALA A 136 17.54 -63.32 8.91
CA ALA A 136 18.21 -63.83 10.10
C ALA A 136 17.48 -65.05 10.71
N GLN A 137 16.15 -65.08 10.64
CA GLN A 137 15.34 -66.15 11.25
C GLN A 137 15.27 -67.40 10.38
N THR A 138 15.33 -67.28 9.06
CA THR A 138 15.29 -68.42 8.13
C THR A 138 16.68 -68.88 7.68
N LEU A 139 17.70 -68.04 7.86
CA LEU A 139 19.07 -68.24 7.38
C LEU A 139 19.18 -68.32 5.84
N ILE A 140 18.18 -67.80 5.12
CA ILE A 140 18.19 -67.71 3.65
C ILE A 140 18.87 -66.41 3.23
N SER A 141 20.06 -66.51 2.63
CA SER A 141 20.86 -65.34 2.20
C SER A 141 21.05 -65.23 0.69
N THR A 142 20.70 -66.25 -0.09
CA THR A 142 20.83 -66.24 -1.55
C THR A 142 19.72 -65.38 -2.17
N PRO A 143 20.02 -64.36 -3.00
CA PRO A 143 18.99 -63.53 -3.63
C PRO A 143 17.98 -64.35 -4.44
N ALA A 144 16.71 -63.94 -4.38
CA ALA A 144 15.65 -64.52 -5.18
C ALA A 144 15.85 -64.25 -6.68
N GLU A 145 15.53 -65.23 -7.52
CA GLU A 145 15.56 -65.07 -8.97
C GLU A 145 14.32 -64.34 -9.49
N THR A 146 14.44 -63.63 -10.60
CA THR A 146 13.38 -62.74 -11.13
C THR A 146 12.05 -63.45 -11.36
N TRP A 147 12.05 -64.74 -11.72
CA TRP A 147 10.84 -65.52 -11.93
C TRP A 147 10.10 -65.88 -10.62
N GLN A 148 10.77 -65.79 -9.47
CA GLN A 148 10.18 -66.09 -8.16
C GLN A 148 9.33 -64.92 -7.61
N ILE A 149 9.45 -63.73 -8.19
CA ILE A 149 8.83 -62.50 -7.70
C ILE A 149 7.73 -62.04 -8.67
N ASP A 150 6.52 -61.85 -8.15
CA ASP A 150 5.43 -61.23 -8.91
C ASP A 150 5.50 -59.70 -8.77
N PHE A 151 5.92 -59.02 -9.83
CA PHE A 151 5.99 -57.55 -9.88
C PHE A 151 4.69 -56.88 -10.35
N THR A 152 3.64 -57.65 -10.66
CA THR A 152 2.43 -57.14 -11.33
C THR A 152 1.75 -56.03 -10.53
N ALA A 153 1.56 -56.22 -9.22
CA ALA A 153 0.93 -55.23 -8.36
C ALA A 153 1.76 -53.95 -8.20
N ARG A 154 3.10 -54.07 -8.17
CA ARG A 154 4.00 -52.92 -8.08
C ARG A 154 3.98 -52.10 -9.36
N LEU A 155 4.03 -52.75 -10.52
CA LEU A 155 4.00 -52.09 -11.82
C LEU A 155 2.64 -51.39 -12.04
N ALA A 156 1.53 -52.06 -11.71
CA ALA A 156 0.20 -51.45 -11.75
C ALA A 156 0.09 -50.20 -10.84
N GLY A 157 0.69 -50.24 -9.64
CA GLY A 157 0.74 -49.08 -8.75
C GLY A 157 1.58 -47.92 -9.29
N MET A 158 2.67 -48.20 -10.00
CA MET A 158 3.49 -47.18 -10.65
C MET A 158 2.74 -46.51 -11.81
N ASP A 159 2.06 -47.29 -12.65
CA ASP A 159 1.25 -46.79 -13.76
C ASP A 159 0.08 -45.92 -13.27
N GLU A 160 -0.60 -46.35 -12.20
CA GLU A 160 -1.70 -45.58 -11.60
C GLU A 160 -1.22 -44.29 -10.94
N SER A 161 -0.06 -44.32 -10.27
CA SER A 161 0.57 -43.11 -9.71
C SER A 161 0.90 -42.08 -10.79
N LEU A 162 1.45 -42.54 -11.92
CA LEU A 162 1.72 -41.67 -13.07
C LEU A 162 0.44 -41.08 -13.67
N ARG A 163 -0.63 -41.88 -13.80
CA ARG A 163 -1.93 -41.42 -14.29
C ARG A 163 -2.53 -40.36 -13.36
N LEU A 164 -2.52 -40.59 -12.04
CA LEU A 164 -3.03 -39.65 -11.04
C LEU A 164 -2.23 -38.33 -11.04
N ALA A 165 -0.90 -38.39 -11.12
CA ALA A 165 -0.06 -37.19 -11.24
C ALA A 165 -0.41 -36.37 -12.49
N ASN A 166 -0.63 -37.03 -13.63
CA ASN A 166 -1.08 -36.35 -14.85
C ASN A 166 -2.52 -35.81 -14.72
N LEU A 167 -3.40 -36.50 -14.01
CA LEU A 167 -4.77 -36.04 -13.72
C LEU A 167 -4.77 -34.76 -12.87
N ASP A 168 -3.90 -34.67 -11.87
CA ASP A 168 -3.77 -33.48 -11.02
C ASP A 168 -3.26 -32.26 -11.80
N ILE A 169 -2.38 -32.48 -12.79
CA ILE A 169 -1.80 -31.41 -13.61
C ILE A 169 -2.75 -30.96 -14.73
N TYR A 170 -3.37 -31.91 -15.44
CA TYR A 170 -4.11 -31.66 -16.68
C TYR A 170 -5.64 -31.76 -16.52
N GLY A 171 -6.14 -32.23 -15.37
CA GLY A 171 -7.55 -32.44 -15.14
C GLY A 171 -8.14 -33.61 -15.94
N ALA A 172 -9.48 -33.71 -15.94
CA ALA A 172 -10.21 -34.83 -16.57
C ALA A 172 -10.00 -34.92 -18.09
N GLY A 173 -9.68 -33.80 -18.75
CA GLY A 173 -9.31 -33.75 -20.16
C GLY A 173 -8.50 -32.50 -20.48
N ALA A 174 -7.42 -32.63 -21.24
CA ALA A 174 -6.63 -31.51 -21.75
C ALA A 174 -6.17 -31.78 -23.17
N PHE A 175 -6.40 -30.83 -24.08
CA PHE A 175 -6.09 -30.99 -25.50
C PHE A 175 -5.19 -29.86 -25.97
N PHE A 176 -4.15 -30.21 -26.74
CA PHE A 176 -3.14 -29.27 -27.18
C PHE A 176 -3.36 -28.90 -28.64
N ASP A 177 -3.33 -27.60 -28.92
CA ASP A 177 -3.56 -27.02 -30.25
C ASP A 177 -4.86 -27.54 -30.89
N ASN A 178 -4.80 -27.92 -32.16
CA ASN A 178 -5.90 -28.55 -32.85
C ASN A 178 -5.97 -30.06 -32.58
N GLY A 179 -5.26 -30.62 -31.60
CA GLY A 179 -5.32 -32.05 -31.27
C GLY A 179 -6.70 -32.47 -30.77
N PHE A 180 -7.27 -33.54 -31.35
CA PHE A 180 -8.61 -34.04 -31.01
C PHE A 180 -9.77 -33.09 -31.32
N LEU A 181 -9.57 -32.03 -32.12
CA LEU A 181 -10.66 -31.17 -32.57
C LEU A 181 -11.61 -31.93 -33.50
N VAL A 182 -12.92 -31.85 -33.22
CA VAL A 182 -13.95 -32.39 -34.11
C VAL A 182 -14.27 -31.34 -35.17
N ALA A 183 -14.16 -31.73 -36.44
CA ALA A 183 -14.46 -30.87 -37.58
C ALA A 183 -15.17 -31.65 -38.69
N LYS A 184 -15.63 -30.95 -39.73
CA LYS A 184 -16.27 -31.57 -40.89
C LYS A 184 -15.78 -30.95 -42.20
N THR A 185 -15.73 -31.76 -43.25
CA THR A 185 -15.52 -31.30 -44.63
C THR A 185 -16.69 -31.84 -45.45
N GLY A 186 -17.53 -30.94 -45.98
CA GLY A 186 -18.81 -31.33 -46.56
C GLY A 186 -19.71 -32.02 -45.52
N THR A 187 -20.08 -33.28 -45.78
CA THR A 187 -20.90 -34.12 -44.89
C THR A 187 -20.10 -35.05 -43.98
N GLN A 188 -18.79 -35.19 -44.20
CA GLN A 188 -17.93 -36.11 -43.43
C GLN A 188 -17.37 -35.43 -42.18
N TYR A 189 -17.61 -36.03 -41.01
CA TYR A 189 -17.02 -35.60 -39.74
C TYR A 189 -15.69 -36.33 -39.48
N TYR A 190 -14.76 -35.66 -38.81
CA TYR A 190 -13.47 -36.21 -38.44
C TYR A 190 -12.94 -35.58 -37.15
N VAL A 191 -12.00 -36.28 -36.52
CA VAL A 191 -11.18 -35.82 -35.39
C VAL A 191 -9.76 -35.58 -35.90
N THR A 192 -9.18 -34.42 -35.60
CA THR A 192 -7.83 -34.03 -36.03
C THR A 192 -6.72 -34.68 -35.17
N ALA A 193 -5.58 -34.94 -35.81
CA ALA A 193 -4.37 -35.45 -35.16
C ALA A 193 -3.84 -34.49 -34.09
N GLY A 194 -3.20 -35.02 -33.05
CA GLY A 194 -2.50 -34.25 -32.02
C GLY A 194 -2.51 -34.91 -30.65
N LEU A 195 -2.03 -34.16 -29.65
CA LEU A 195 -1.86 -34.63 -28.28
C LEU A 195 -3.05 -34.24 -27.41
N GLY A 196 -3.48 -35.18 -26.57
CA GLY A 196 -4.43 -34.94 -25.49
C GLY A 196 -4.13 -35.80 -24.27
N TYR A 197 -4.69 -35.42 -23.12
CA TYR A 197 -4.78 -36.23 -21.92
C TYR A 197 -6.25 -36.45 -21.59
N VAL A 198 -6.62 -37.69 -21.28
CA VAL A 198 -7.99 -38.08 -20.91
C VAL A 198 -7.91 -38.95 -19.66
N GLY A 199 -8.55 -38.52 -18.57
CA GLY A 199 -8.47 -39.23 -17.29
C GLY A 199 -7.03 -39.45 -16.77
N GLY A 200 -6.10 -38.55 -17.10
CA GLY A 200 -4.67 -38.67 -16.76
C GLY A 200 -3.84 -39.55 -17.70
N LEU A 201 -4.45 -40.23 -18.67
CA LEU A 201 -3.73 -40.99 -19.69
C LEU A 201 -3.29 -40.09 -20.83
N ARG A 202 -2.01 -40.18 -21.21
CA ARG A 202 -1.45 -39.46 -22.35
C ARG A 202 -1.86 -40.15 -23.66
N ALA A 203 -2.67 -39.46 -24.47
CA ALA A 203 -3.20 -39.95 -25.73
C ALA A 203 -2.67 -39.13 -26.91
N ASN A 204 -1.90 -39.76 -27.80
CA ASN A 204 -1.37 -39.10 -28.99
C ASN A 204 -2.03 -39.67 -30.25
N LEU A 205 -2.92 -38.90 -30.88
CA LEU A 205 -3.57 -39.30 -32.13
C LEU A 205 -2.65 -38.96 -33.31
N ALA A 206 -2.02 -39.98 -33.90
CA ALA A 206 -1.00 -39.79 -34.93
C ALA A 206 -1.53 -39.21 -36.26
N ALA A 207 -2.78 -39.50 -36.63
CA ALA A 207 -3.38 -39.05 -37.88
C ALA A 207 -4.86 -38.70 -37.69
N LYS A 208 -5.40 -37.85 -38.56
CA LYS A 208 -6.83 -37.52 -38.54
C LYS A 208 -7.66 -38.80 -38.70
N THR A 209 -8.74 -38.93 -37.95
CA THR A 209 -9.63 -40.10 -37.99
C THR A 209 -11.04 -39.67 -38.37
N ASN A 210 -11.60 -40.28 -39.41
CA ASN A 210 -13.00 -40.03 -39.79
C ASN A 210 -13.95 -40.68 -38.78
N ILE A 211 -15.05 -40.00 -38.47
CA ILE A 211 -16.13 -40.51 -37.61
C ILE A 211 -17.46 -40.45 -38.35
N THR A 212 -18.33 -41.42 -38.09
CA THR A 212 -19.64 -41.53 -38.74
C THR A 212 -20.73 -41.06 -37.78
N VAL A 213 -21.41 -39.98 -38.14
CA VAL A 213 -22.51 -39.37 -37.37
C VAL A 213 -23.83 -39.80 -38.00
N THR A 214 -24.51 -40.78 -37.40
CA THR A 214 -25.75 -41.37 -37.96
C THR A 214 -27.04 -40.76 -37.41
N THR A 215 -27.01 -40.21 -36.19
CA THR A 215 -28.16 -39.60 -35.52
C THR A 215 -27.75 -38.25 -34.90
N LYS A 216 -28.69 -37.32 -34.72
CA LYS A 216 -28.45 -35.99 -34.12
C LYS A 216 -29.63 -35.63 -33.21
N PRO A 217 -29.43 -34.97 -32.06
CA PRO A 217 -28.17 -34.50 -31.51
C PRO A 217 -27.35 -35.60 -30.79
N MET A 218 -26.02 -35.48 -30.78
CA MET A 218 -25.11 -36.41 -30.08
C MET A 218 -23.79 -35.73 -29.67
N LYS A 219 -22.99 -36.39 -28.83
CA LYS A 219 -21.63 -35.96 -28.50
C LYS A 219 -20.60 -36.95 -29.03
N VAL A 220 -19.43 -36.43 -29.40
CA VAL A 220 -18.24 -37.22 -29.76
C VAL A 220 -17.35 -37.31 -28.52
N TRP A 221 -17.06 -38.52 -28.06
CA TRP A 221 -16.22 -38.79 -26.89
C TRP A 221 -14.89 -39.39 -27.33
N ALA A 222 -13.79 -38.90 -26.77
CA ALA A 222 -12.53 -39.62 -26.74
C ALA A 222 -12.62 -40.67 -25.64
N ASP A 223 -12.39 -41.93 -25.99
CA ASP A 223 -12.37 -43.08 -25.11
C ASP A 223 -10.95 -43.64 -25.11
N VAL A 224 -10.29 -43.58 -23.96
CA VAL A 224 -8.86 -43.80 -23.83
C VAL A 224 -8.61 -44.87 -22.77
N SER A 225 -7.86 -45.90 -23.14
CA SER A 225 -7.48 -47.00 -22.26
C SER A 225 -5.98 -47.26 -22.35
N TYR A 226 -5.36 -47.68 -21.25
CA TYR A 226 -3.96 -48.07 -21.22
C TYR A 226 -3.85 -49.56 -20.96
N HIS A 227 -3.35 -50.31 -21.94
CA HIS A 227 -3.21 -51.75 -21.84
C HIS A 227 -2.08 -52.30 -22.72
N GLY A 228 -1.65 -53.52 -22.41
CA GLY A 228 -0.69 -54.30 -23.19
C GLY A 228 -0.94 -55.78 -22.99
N THR A 229 -0.19 -56.61 -23.71
CA THR A 229 -0.18 -58.06 -23.57
C THR A 229 1.18 -58.49 -23.05
N LEU A 230 1.33 -59.76 -22.64
CA LEU A 230 2.63 -60.30 -22.22
C LEU A 230 3.73 -60.16 -23.30
N THR A 231 3.34 -60.02 -24.57
CA THR A 231 4.24 -59.89 -25.71
C THR A 231 4.24 -58.48 -26.33
N SER A 232 3.51 -57.52 -25.76
CA SER A 232 3.43 -56.16 -26.31
C SER A 232 3.71 -55.10 -25.24
N GLU A 233 4.30 -54.00 -25.68
CA GLU A 233 4.39 -52.80 -24.85
C GLU A 233 2.99 -52.36 -24.43
N TYR A 234 2.86 -51.87 -23.19
CA TYR A 234 1.66 -51.18 -22.75
C TYR A 234 1.57 -49.85 -23.47
N LYS A 235 0.43 -49.56 -24.08
CA LYS A 235 0.21 -48.33 -24.84
C LYS A 235 -1.18 -47.79 -24.58
N THR A 236 -1.32 -46.51 -24.88
CA THR A 236 -2.62 -45.85 -24.85
C THR A 236 -3.36 -46.15 -26.16
N ASP A 237 -4.46 -46.87 -26.07
CA ASP A 237 -5.40 -47.07 -27.18
C ASP A 237 -6.51 -46.01 -27.13
N ILE A 238 -6.87 -45.49 -28.31
CA ILE A 238 -7.79 -44.37 -28.49
C ILE A 238 -8.94 -44.80 -29.39
N LYS A 239 -10.17 -44.61 -28.91
CA LYS A 239 -11.40 -44.86 -29.64
C LYS A 239 -12.29 -43.63 -29.60
N PHE A 240 -13.06 -43.40 -30.66
CA PHE A 240 -14.09 -42.36 -30.67
C PHE A 240 -15.47 -42.99 -30.54
N THR A 241 -16.20 -42.61 -29.50
CA THR A 241 -17.53 -43.13 -29.20
C THR A 241 -18.56 -42.01 -29.33
N LEU A 242 -19.63 -42.24 -30.09
CA LEU A 242 -20.70 -41.27 -30.29
C LEU A 242 -21.89 -41.65 -29.41
N ALA A 243 -22.19 -40.81 -28.44
CA ALA A 243 -23.25 -41.04 -27.46
C ALA A 243 -23.76 -39.71 -26.89
N THR A 244 -25.02 -39.66 -26.42
CA THR A 244 -25.58 -38.47 -25.75
C THR A 244 -24.93 -38.24 -24.38
N ALA A 245 -24.57 -39.32 -23.68
CA ALA A 245 -23.80 -39.32 -22.44
C ALA A 245 -22.93 -40.58 -22.35
N LEU A 246 -21.71 -40.45 -21.82
CA LEU A 246 -20.79 -41.55 -21.54
C LEU A 246 -20.04 -41.22 -20.23
N LYS A 247 -19.72 -42.25 -19.44
CA LYS A 247 -18.91 -42.15 -18.23
C LYS A 247 -17.78 -43.17 -18.30
N ASP A 248 -16.74 -42.98 -17.50
CA ASP A 248 -15.65 -43.94 -17.35
C ASP A 248 -16.21 -45.33 -17.01
N TYR A 249 -15.63 -46.37 -17.61
CA TYR A 249 -16.13 -47.74 -17.48
C TYR A 249 -15.00 -48.75 -17.54
N VAL A 250 -15.28 -49.99 -17.13
CA VAL A 250 -14.35 -51.11 -17.24
C VAL A 250 -14.90 -52.12 -18.23
N GLN A 251 -14.11 -52.49 -19.22
CA GLN A 251 -14.45 -53.52 -20.20
C GLN A 251 -13.36 -54.58 -20.23
N SER A 252 -13.74 -55.84 -20.02
CA SER A 252 -12.80 -56.98 -20.03
C SER A 252 -11.59 -56.81 -19.09
N GLY A 253 -11.78 -56.11 -17.97
CA GLY A 253 -10.72 -55.84 -16.99
C GLY A 253 -9.82 -54.64 -17.32
N ILE A 254 -10.08 -53.92 -18.42
CA ILE A 254 -9.36 -52.71 -18.81
C ILE A 254 -10.20 -51.48 -18.45
N ALA A 255 -9.59 -50.50 -17.80
CA ALA A 255 -10.23 -49.22 -17.49
C ALA A 255 -10.21 -48.29 -18.72
N HIS A 256 -11.39 -47.77 -19.05
CA HIS A 256 -11.63 -46.80 -20.11
C HIS A 256 -12.02 -45.46 -19.50
N TYR A 257 -11.25 -44.42 -19.80
CA TYR A 257 -11.51 -43.05 -19.38
C TYR A 257 -12.02 -42.24 -20.57
N VAL A 258 -13.07 -41.45 -20.35
CA VAL A 258 -13.80 -40.79 -21.44
C VAL A 258 -13.90 -39.28 -21.25
N PHE A 259 -13.77 -38.52 -22.35
CA PHE A 259 -13.98 -37.08 -22.35
C PHE A 259 -14.76 -36.62 -23.58
N ALA A 260 -15.76 -35.76 -23.39
CA ALA A 260 -16.56 -35.22 -24.49
C ALA A 260 -15.76 -34.17 -25.27
N LEU A 261 -15.43 -34.46 -26.53
CA LEU A 261 -14.69 -33.55 -27.40
C LEU A 261 -15.57 -32.48 -28.03
N ALA A 262 -16.77 -32.85 -28.45
CA ALA A 262 -17.71 -31.92 -29.07
C ALA A 262 -19.15 -32.39 -28.91
N SER A 263 -20.09 -31.44 -28.98
CA SER A 263 -21.51 -31.74 -29.23
C SER A 263 -21.88 -31.39 -30.66
N ILE A 264 -22.76 -32.19 -31.25
CA ILE A 264 -23.32 -31.99 -32.58
C ILE A 264 -24.82 -31.83 -32.41
N ASP A 265 -25.34 -30.65 -32.74
CA ASP A 265 -26.76 -30.35 -32.60
C ASP A 265 -27.62 -30.97 -33.72
N ALA A 266 -28.94 -30.78 -33.66
CA ALA A 266 -29.89 -31.28 -34.67
C ALA A 266 -29.58 -30.75 -36.09
N ASN A 267 -29.03 -29.55 -36.20
CA ASN A 267 -28.65 -28.91 -37.47
C ASN A 267 -27.25 -29.33 -37.97
N GLY A 268 -26.51 -30.14 -37.19
CA GLY A 268 -25.16 -30.56 -37.51
C GLY A 268 -24.09 -29.50 -37.28
N VAL A 269 -24.38 -28.51 -36.43
CA VAL A 269 -23.41 -27.55 -35.90
C VAL A 269 -22.56 -28.25 -34.85
N ILE A 270 -21.25 -28.05 -34.91
CA ILE A 270 -20.28 -28.63 -33.99
C ILE A 270 -19.94 -27.58 -32.93
N THR A 271 -20.16 -27.89 -31.67
CA THR A 271 -19.68 -27.11 -30.53
C THR A 271 -18.50 -27.85 -29.90
N ASP A 272 -17.33 -27.23 -29.93
CA ASP A 272 -16.14 -27.75 -29.26
C ASP A 272 -16.35 -27.74 -27.74
N LEU A 273 -16.13 -28.88 -27.10
CA LEU A 273 -16.26 -29.07 -25.65
C LEU A 273 -14.89 -29.29 -24.98
N ARG A 274 -13.80 -29.25 -25.76
CA ARG A 274 -12.44 -29.39 -25.24
C ARG A 274 -12.07 -28.14 -24.41
N PRO A 275 -11.49 -28.30 -23.22
CA PRO A 275 -10.85 -27.20 -22.52
C PRO A 275 -9.57 -26.80 -23.25
N GLN A 276 -9.40 -25.50 -23.50
CA GLN A 276 -8.18 -24.97 -24.11
C GLN A 276 -7.05 -24.89 -23.07
N GLY A 277 -6.11 -25.84 -23.09
CA GLY A 277 -4.96 -25.84 -22.17
C GLY A 277 -5.23 -26.37 -20.76
N SER A 278 -4.22 -26.33 -19.88
CA SER A 278 -4.37 -26.72 -18.48
C SER A 278 -4.95 -25.54 -17.69
N SER A 279 -5.97 -25.81 -16.86
CA SER A 279 -6.69 -24.80 -16.09
C SER A 279 -5.91 -24.23 -14.89
N LEU A 280 -4.70 -24.74 -14.63
CA LEU A 280 -3.94 -24.47 -13.40
C LEU A 280 -2.65 -23.70 -13.62
N TYR A 281 -2.13 -23.62 -14.85
CA TYR A 281 -0.82 -22.99 -15.10
C TYR A 281 -0.82 -22.17 -16.40
N LEU A 282 -0.32 -20.94 -16.32
CA LEU A 282 0.00 -20.11 -17.47
C LEU A 282 1.02 -20.83 -18.35
N ARG A 283 0.68 -21.07 -19.62
CA ARG A 283 1.69 -21.54 -20.58
C ARG A 283 2.73 -20.45 -20.79
N ARG A 284 4.00 -20.84 -20.93
CA ARG A 284 5.15 -19.94 -21.09
C ARG A 284 5.04 -19.02 -22.33
N ASP A 285 4.19 -19.36 -23.28
CA ASP A 285 3.95 -18.65 -24.54
C ASP A 285 2.66 -17.81 -24.57
N LYS A 286 1.88 -17.71 -23.48
CA LYS A 286 0.58 -17.01 -23.45
C LYS A 286 0.37 -16.05 -22.27
N ASN A 287 -0.47 -15.02 -22.48
CA ASN A 287 -0.78 -13.93 -21.53
C ASN A 287 -2.03 -14.22 -20.66
N LEU A 288 -2.30 -13.34 -19.68
CA LEU A 288 -3.38 -13.38 -18.66
C LEU A 288 -4.83 -13.54 -19.18
N THR A 289 -5.08 -13.53 -20.50
CA THR A 289 -6.44 -13.55 -21.09
C THR A 289 -7.14 -14.90 -21.00
N ASP A 290 -6.38 -15.97 -20.82
CA ASP A 290 -6.88 -17.34 -20.85
C ASP A 290 -7.06 -17.93 -19.42
N ILE A 291 -6.90 -17.09 -18.39
CA ILE A 291 -7.17 -17.44 -16.99
C ILE A 291 -8.67 -17.30 -16.72
N SER A 292 -9.28 -18.34 -16.16
CA SER A 292 -10.73 -18.39 -15.86
C SER A 292 -11.19 -17.29 -14.90
N ASP A 293 -10.34 -16.91 -13.96
CA ASP A 293 -10.55 -15.78 -13.05
C ASP A 293 -9.26 -14.93 -12.96
N PRO A 294 -9.12 -13.91 -13.84
CA PRO A 294 -7.98 -13.02 -13.84
C PRO A 294 -7.84 -12.22 -12.53
N GLU A 295 -8.93 -12.00 -11.78
CA GLU A 295 -8.93 -11.23 -10.53
C GLU A 295 -8.39 -12.06 -9.37
N ALA A 296 -8.78 -13.34 -9.29
CA ALA A 296 -8.17 -14.30 -8.36
C ALA A 296 -6.68 -14.51 -8.66
N ALA A 297 -6.29 -14.65 -9.93
CA ALA A 297 -4.89 -14.80 -10.31
C ALA A 297 -4.05 -13.55 -9.98
N LEU A 298 -4.59 -12.34 -10.20
CA LEU A 298 -3.91 -11.10 -9.83
C LEU A 298 -3.71 -10.98 -8.31
N ASN A 299 -4.69 -11.43 -7.52
CA ASN A 299 -4.60 -11.48 -6.06
C ASN A 299 -3.51 -12.45 -5.57
N THR A 300 -3.27 -13.57 -6.27
CA THR A 300 -2.16 -14.48 -5.92
C THR A 300 -0.78 -13.89 -6.24
N LEU A 301 -0.72 -12.86 -7.10
CA LEU A 301 0.51 -12.18 -7.54
C LEU A 301 0.76 -10.83 -6.85
N ASN A 302 -0.07 -10.45 -5.86
CA ASN A 302 -0.06 -9.10 -5.26
C ASN A 302 -0.23 -7.96 -6.29
N GLY A 303 -0.92 -8.20 -7.40
CA GLY A 303 -1.18 -7.16 -8.41
C GLY A 303 -2.30 -6.21 -7.97
N VAL A 304 -2.25 -4.95 -8.45
CA VAL A 304 -3.23 -3.91 -8.08
C VAL A 304 -4.59 -4.18 -8.75
N PRO A 305 -5.69 -4.41 -8.01
CA PRO A 305 -7.00 -4.63 -8.61
C PRO A 305 -7.52 -3.37 -9.30
N LYS A 306 -8.10 -3.52 -10.50
CA LYS A 306 -8.69 -2.41 -11.28
C LYS A 306 -9.87 -1.71 -10.59
N THR A 307 -10.43 -2.32 -9.54
CA THR A 307 -11.52 -1.78 -8.72
C THR A 307 -11.05 -0.78 -7.65
N ARG A 308 -9.74 -0.70 -7.38
CA ARG A 308 -9.18 0.24 -6.41
C ARG A 308 -9.32 1.68 -6.90
N LYS A 309 -9.62 2.58 -5.96
CA LYS A 309 -9.79 4.01 -6.21
C LYS A 309 -8.87 4.82 -5.31
N ILE A 310 -8.31 5.90 -5.84
CA ILE A 310 -7.69 6.98 -5.05
C ILE A 310 -8.60 8.19 -5.20
N ASN A 311 -9.09 8.73 -4.09
CA ASN A 311 -9.98 9.90 -4.04
C ASN A 311 -11.15 9.82 -5.05
N LYS A 312 -11.81 8.65 -5.08
CA LYS A 312 -12.94 8.28 -5.97
C LYS A 312 -12.61 8.12 -7.46
N LYS A 313 -11.35 8.28 -7.87
CA LYS A 313 -10.87 8.02 -9.25
C LYS A 313 -10.33 6.60 -9.37
N ALA A 314 -10.75 5.87 -10.41
CA ALA A 314 -10.37 4.47 -10.61
C ALA A 314 -8.92 4.34 -11.07
N LEU A 315 -8.22 3.31 -10.61
CA LEU A 315 -6.86 2.97 -11.07
C LEU A 315 -6.88 2.18 -12.39
N SER A 316 -7.77 2.56 -13.31
CA SER A 316 -7.84 1.97 -14.65
C SER A 316 -6.97 2.74 -15.66
N ASP A 317 -6.72 4.03 -15.42
CA ASP A 317 -6.05 4.98 -16.32
C ASP A 317 -5.39 6.12 -15.50
N ASP A 318 -4.62 6.98 -16.16
CA ASP A 318 -4.02 8.18 -15.55
C ASP A 318 -5.08 9.22 -15.15
N PHE A 319 -4.91 9.90 -14.00
CA PHE A 319 -5.74 11.03 -13.56
C PHE A 319 -4.96 12.04 -12.72
N ASP A 320 -5.38 13.31 -12.72
CA ASP A 320 -4.82 14.38 -11.88
C ASP A 320 -5.58 14.53 -10.55
N LEU A 321 -4.93 15.06 -9.50
CA LEU A 321 -5.56 15.39 -8.20
C LEU A 321 -5.56 16.91 -7.98
N THR A 322 -6.67 17.44 -7.50
CA THR A 322 -6.87 18.86 -7.13
C THR A 322 -6.80 19.06 -5.62
N ALA A 323 -6.63 20.32 -5.16
CA ALA A 323 -6.73 20.65 -3.73
C ALA A 323 -8.08 20.23 -3.13
N ALA A 324 -9.16 20.29 -3.93
CA ALA A 324 -10.48 19.77 -3.57
C ALA A 324 -10.50 18.24 -3.44
N ASP A 325 -9.77 17.51 -4.28
CA ASP A 325 -9.66 16.04 -4.19
C ASP A 325 -9.04 15.57 -2.87
N VAL A 326 -8.29 16.43 -2.16
CA VAL A 326 -7.61 16.11 -0.88
C VAL A 326 -8.13 16.92 0.32
N GLY A 327 -9.21 17.69 0.16
CA GLY A 327 -9.79 18.48 1.26
C GLY A 327 -8.90 19.63 1.75
N ALA A 328 -7.99 20.13 0.91
CA ALA A 328 -7.07 21.21 1.23
C ALA A 328 -7.60 22.57 0.73
N LEU A 329 -7.28 23.64 1.46
CA LEU A 329 -7.48 25.02 0.98
C LEU A 329 -6.40 25.35 -0.06
N PRO A 330 -6.76 25.97 -1.20
CA PRO A 330 -5.78 26.37 -2.18
C PRO A 330 -4.88 27.48 -1.61
N VAL A 331 -3.57 27.21 -1.52
CA VAL A 331 -2.58 28.27 -1.30
C VAL A 331 -2.41 28.95 -2.65
N ILE A 332 -3.06 30.11 -2.83
CA ILE A 332 -2.83 30.99 -3.97
C ILE A 332 -1.82 32.05 -3.50
N PRO A 333 -0.49 31.90 -3.74
CA PRO A 333 0.48 32.94 -3.44
C PRO A 333 0.30 34.10 -4.43
N GLY A 334 -0.70 34.95 -4.19
CA GLY A 334 -0.90 36.21 -4.91
C GLY A 334 -0.37 37.37 -4.07
N VAL A 335 0.52 38.19 -4.63
CA VAL A 335 0.87 39.46 -4.00
C VAL A 335 -0.26 40.44 -4.33
N LEU A 336 -0.79 41.17 -3.36
CA LEU A 336 -1.95 42.02 -3.63
C LEU A 336 -1.58 43.24 -4.46
N GLY A 337 -0.34 43.71 -4.37
CA GLY A 337 0.08 44.91 -5.10
C GLY A 337 -0.88 46.06 -4.82
N THR A 338 -1.44 46.66 -5.87
CA THR A 338 -2.44 47.75 -5.81
C THR A 338 -3.89 47.27 -5.73
N ILE A 339 -4.14 45.95 -5.69
CA ILE A 339 -5.49 45.39 -5.59
C ILE A 339 -6.16 45.93 -4.33
N ASN A 340 -7.35 46.51 -4.53
CA ASN A 340 -8.22 46.84 -3.42
C ASN A 340 -8.76 45.54 -2.82
N ILE A 341 -8.40 45.28 -1.56
CA ILE A 341 -8.70 44.02 -0.89
C ILE A 341 -10.19 43.86 -0.57
N ASN A 342 -10.97 44.92 -0.73
CA ASN A 342 -12.43 44.84 -0.63
C ASN A 342 -13.04 43.97 -1.74
N THR A 343 -12.33 43.75 -2.85
CA THR A 343 -12.77 42.94 -4.00
C THR A 343 -12.65 41.42 -3.78
N LEU A 344 -12.01 40.99 -2.69
CA LEU A 344 -11.70 39.59 -2.43
C LEU A 344 -12.86 38.88 -1.72
N ASN A 345 -13.66 38.15 -2.51
CA ASN A 345 -14.88 37.45 -2.07
C ASN A 345 -14.66 35.94 -1.85
N LEU A 346 -15.74 35.17 -1.70
CA LEU A 346 -15.71 33.71 -1.47
C LEU A 346 -15.10 32.91 -2.64
N ALA A 347 -14.99 33.47 -3.84
CA ALA A 347 -14.27 32.87 -4.96
C ALA A 347 -12.75 33.16 -4.93
N LYS A 348 -12.31 33.99 -3.98
CA LYS A 348 -10.93 34.45 -3.77
C LYS A 348 -10.45 34.09 -2.36
N ILE A 349 -10.78 32.87 -1.92
CA ILE A 349 -10.28 32.32 -0.65
C ILE A 349 -8.82 31.96 -0.81
N GLY A 350 -8.01 32.37 0.16
CA GLY A 350 -6.57 32.13 0.11
C GLY A 350 -5.79 33.00 1.08
N VAL A 351 -4.47 32.87 0.99
CA VAL A 351 -3.50 33.64 1.77
C VAL A 351 -2.71 34.50 0.80
N TYR A 352 -2.75 35.80 1.02
CA TYR A 352 -2.23 36.82 0.12
C TYR A 352 -1.16 37.65 0.83
N VAL A 353 -0.16 38.10 0.07
CA VAL A 353 0.94 38.91 0.60
C VAL A 353 0.76 40.36 0.16
N GLN A 354 0.78 41.31 1.09
CA GLN A 354 0.99 42.72 0.78
C GLN A 354 2.46 43.05 1.01
N SER A 355 3.22 43.13 -0.08
CA SER A 355 4.67 43.29 -0.04
C SER A 355 5.11 44.71 0.31
N THR A 356 4.25 45.72 0.20
CA THR A 356 4.61 47.12 0.48
C THR A 356 3.59 47.83 1.37
N GLY A 357 4.10 48.58 2.35
CA GLY A 357 3.26 49.47 3.16
C GLY A 357 2.62 50.60 2.35
N ALA A 358 3.25 50.99 1.24
CA ALA A 358 2.74 52.00 0.31
C ALA A 358 1.41 51.60 -0.35
N ASN A 359 1.15 50.29 -0.50
CA ASN A 359 -0.09 49.78 -1.03
C ASN A 359 -1.06 49.28 0.05
N ALA A 360 -0.59 49.10 1.28
CA ALA A 360 -1.39 48.78 2.47
C ALA A 360 -2.15 50.01 3.00
N THR A 361 -2.89 50.71 2.13
CA THR A 361 -3.57 51.96 2.46
C THR A 361 -5.06 51.76 2.73
N VAL A 362 -5.67 52.71 3.45
CA VAL A 362 -7.12 52.72 3.68
C VAL A 362 -7.88 52.79 2.35
N ALA A 363 -7.35 53.50 1.34
CA ALA A 363 -7.91 53.57 0.00
C ALA A 363 -7.98 52.20 -0.70
N ASN A 364 -7.03 51.31 -0.40
CA ASN A 364 -7.01 49.93 -0.89
C ASN A 364 -7.72 48.95 0.06
N GLY A 365 -8.39 49.43 1.10
CA GLY A 365 -9.21 48.62 2.02
C GLY A 365 -8.52 48.15 3.31
N TYR A 366 -7.27 48.55 3.57
CA TYR A 366 -6.49 48.11 4.75
C TYR A 366 -6.86 48.87 6.04
N PRO A 367 -6.59 48.29 7.23
CA PRO A 367 -6.86 48.93 8.52
C PRO A 367 -6.19 50.29 8.68
N PRO A 368 -6.88 51.30 9.28
CA PRO A 368 -6.23 52.53 9.73
C PRO A 368 -5.17 52.20 10.79
N GLY A 369 -3.89 52.47 10.51
CA GLY A 369 -2.76 52.23 11.41
C GLY A 369 -1.91 51.01 11.05
N SER A 370 -2.29 50.24 10.02
CA SER A 370 -1.56 49.06 9.54
C SER A 370 -0.77 49.32 8.25
N GLN A 371 -0.41 50.57 7.93
CA GLN A 371 0.20 50.99 6.66
C GLN A 371 1.66 50.51 6.47
N ALA A 372 1.89 49.23 6.70
CA ALA A 372 3.15 48.52 6.55
C ALA A 372 2.88 47.22 5.80
N ALA A 373 3.92 46.57 5.29
CA ALA A 373 3.79 45.27 4.62
C ALA A 373 3.27 44.20 5.59
N GLY A 374 2.65 43.15 5.05
CA GLY A 374 1.99 42.15 5.87
C GLY A 374 1.27 41.07 5.07
N LEU A 375 0.60 40.18 5.79
CA LEU A 375 -0.12 39.04 5.24
C LEU A 375 -1.63 39.27 5.36
N LEU A 376 -2.38 39.10 4.28
CA LEU A 376 -3.84 39.08 4.29
C LEU A 376 -4.34 37.66 4.08
N GLU A 377 -5.14 37.15 5.00
CA GLU A 377 -5.85 35.88 4.85
C GLU A 377 -7.32 36.17 4.56
N VAL A 378 -7.87 35.55 3.51
CA VAL A 378 -9.28 35.63 3.11
C VAL A 378 -9.89 34.25 3.31
N ILE A 379 -10.80 34.14 4.26
CA ILE A 379 -11.27 32.86 4.82
C ILE A 379 -12.80 32.82 4.77
N PRO A 380 -13.44 31.66 4.51
CA PRO A 380 -14.88 31.54 4.61
C PRO A 380 -15.36 31.82 6.04
N ALA A 381 -16.40 32.64 6.19
CA ALA A 381 -17.02 32.89 7.49
C ALA A 381 -18.20 31.93 7.72
N SER A 382 -18.71 31.85 8.96
CA SER A 382 -19.76 30.91 9.38
C SER A 382 -21.14 31.15 8.73
N TRP A 383 -21.35 32.29 8.07
CA TRP A 383 -22.60 32.59 7.35
C TRP A 383 -22.46 32.27 5.85
N THR A 384 -23.52 31.74 5.22
CA THR A 384 -23.53 31.34 3.81
C THR A 384 -23.20 32.52 2.89
N GLY A 385 -22.08 32.44 2.18
CA GLY A 385 -21.58 33.54 1.33
C GLY A 385 -20.70 34.56 2.06
N GLY A 386 -20.46 34.39 3.36
CA GLY A 386 -19.68 35.29 4.19
C GLY A 386 -18.16 35.09 4.03
N VAL A 387 -17.42 36.19 4.14
CA VAL A 387 -15.96 36.23 4.04
C VAL A 387 -15.38 36.97 5.24
N LEU A 388 -14.35 36.39 5.84
CA LEU A 388 -13.53 36.99 6.89
C LEU A 388 -12.17 37.36 6.31
N GLN A 389 -11.68 38.54 6.68
CA GLN A 389 -10.33 38.98 6.36
C GLN A 389 -9.53 39.19 7.64
N ARG A 390 -8.30 38.68 7.64
CA ARG A 390 -7.31 38.88 8.71
C ARG A 390 -6.04 39.44 8.13
N TYR A 391 -5.58 40.57 8.65
CA TYR A 391 -4.34 41.21 8.22
C TYR A 391 -3.30 41.20 9.33
N THR A 392 -2.16 40.58 9.09
CA THR A 392 -1.03 40.53 10.02
C THR A 392 0.07 41.44 9.51
N VAL A 393 0.37 42.49 10.27
CA VAL A 393 1.44 43.44 9.94
C VAL A 393 2.79 42.79 10.23
N GLN A 394 3.68 42.78 9.24
CA GLN A 394 4.93 42.02 9.27
C GLN A 394 5.89 42.45 10.39
N ASN A 395 6.08 43.76 10.58
CA ASN A 395 7.12 44.29 11.45
C ASN A 395 6.71 44.38 12.93
N THR A 396 5.40 44.43 13.22
CA THR A 396 4.88 44.51 14.59
C THR A 396 4.21 43.24 15.06
N GLY A 397 3.86 42.32 14.14
CA GLY A 397 3.03 41.16 14.43
C GLY A 397 1.58 41.54 14.80
N MET A 398 1.19 42.80 14.61
CA MET A 398 -0.16 43.26 14.92
C MET A 398 -1.16 42.61 13.98
N VAL A 399 -2.20 42.01 14.55
CA VAL A 399 -3.26 41.33 13.80
C VAL A 399 -4.52 42.15 13.83
N TRP A 400 -5.09 42.38 12.65
CA TRP A 400 -6.36 43.04 12.40
C TRP A 400 -7.35 42.04 11.80
N THR A 401 -8.63 42.16 12.16
CA THR A 401 -9.69 41.31 11.61
C THR A 401 -10.91 42.12 11.20
N ARG A 402 -11.60 41.70 10.15
CA ARG A 402 -12.93 42.19 9.75
C ARG A 402 -13.70 41.11 9.00
N ALA A 403 -15.01 41.31 8.82
CA ALA A 403 -15.86 40.41 8.03
C ALA A 403 -16.88 41.21 7.20
N LEU A 404 -17.50 40.55 6.21
CA LEU A 404 -18.66 41.13 5.51
C LEU A 404 -19.81 41.42 6.48
N ASN A 405 -20.50 42.53 6.26
CA ASN A 405 -21.63 43.01 7.04
C ASN A 405 -22.99 42.57 6.44
N ALA A 406 -23.02 42.15 5.18
CA ALA A 406 -24.18 41.58 4.47
C ALA A 406 -23.69 40.77 3.25
N SER A 407 -24.61 40.27 2.42
CA SER A 407 -24.28 39.49 1.22
C SER A 407 -23.39 40.31 0.26
N TRP A 408 -22.54 39.60 -0.48
CA TRP A 408 -21.64 40.21 -1.47
C TRP A 408 -22.41 41.09 -2.47
N ASN A 409 -21.96 42.34 -2.64
CA ASN A 409 -22.63 43.32 -3.50
C ASN A 409 -22.20 43.25 -4.98
N GLY A 410 -21.25 42.38 -5.33
CA GLY A 410 -20.72 42.23 -6.69
C GLY A 410 -19.38 42.94 -6.94
N THR A 411 -18.97 43.89 -6.11
CA THR A 411 -17.82 44.76 -6.38
C THR A 411 -16.80 44.83 -5.23
N ASP A 412 -17.22 45.29 -4.06
CA ASP A 412 -16.31 45.73 -2.97
C ASP A 412 -16.90 45.54 -1.57
N GLY A 413 -17.84 44.62 -1.44
CA GLY A 413 -18.45 44.21 -0.17
C GLY A 413 -19.62 45.08 0.26
N PRO A 414 -20.25 44.71 1.37
CA PRO A 414 -20.20 45.66 2.47
C PRO A 414 -19.31 45.08 3.57
N TRP A 415 -18.18 45.71 3.87
CA TRP A 415 -17.24 45.26 4.92
C TRP A 415 -17.50 45.97 6.24
N ARG A 416 -17.33 45.26 7.36
CA ARG A 416 -17.23 45.88 8.70
C ARG A 416 -15.90 46.60 8.87
N ASP A 417 -15.86 47.50 9.86
CA ASP A 417 -14.62 48.14 10.29
C ASP A 417 -13.61 47.12 10.83
N TRP A 418 -12.33 47.45 10.69
CA TRP A 418 -11.22 46.63 11.19
C TRP A 418 -11.08 46.71 12.71
N VAL A 419 -10.79 45.58 13.36
CA VAL A 419 -10.56 45.47 14.81
C VAL A 419 -9.21 44.80 15.10
N GLN A 420 -8.41 45.35 16.03
CA GLN A 420 -7.13 44.79 16.46
C GLN A 420 -7.31 43.64 17.46
N ALA A 421 -6.63 42.50 17.25
CA ALA A 421 -6.88 41.25 17.98
C ALA A 421 -6.33 41.20 19.42
N SER A 422 -5.38 42.05 19.82
CA SER A 422 -4.65 41.95 21.09
C SER A 422 -5.20 42.79 22.26
N ALA A 423 -6.32 43.50 22.09
CA ALA A 423 -6.81 44.47 23.07
C ALA A 423 -7.98 43.98 23.95
N VAL A 424 -8.49 42.76 23.74
CA VAL A 424 -9.67 42.26 24.46
C VAL A 424 -9.25 41.31 25.58
N ASN A 425 -9.53 41.66 26.85
CA ASN A 425 -9.38 40.82 28.05
C ASN A 425 -7.94 40.40 28.46
N SER A 426 -6.90 41.16 28.12
CA SER A 426 -5.52 40.86 28.58
C SER A 426 -5.23 41.45 29.97
N VAL A 427 -4.53 40.69 30.83
CA VAL A 427 -4.09 41.14 32.16
C VAL A 427 -2.92 42.10 31.98
N THR A 428 -3.10 43.36 32.36
CA THR A 428 -1.98 44.32 32.47
C THR A 428 -1.03 43.80 33.55
N VAL A 429 0.24 43.53 33.22
CA VAL A 429 1.27 43.19 34.23
C VAL A 429 1.77 44.51 34.82
N PRO A 430 1.40 44.91 36.05
CA PRO A 430 2.06 46.03 36.69
C PRO A 430 3.36 45.48 37.25
N SER A 431 4.50 45.92 36.73
CA SER A 431 5.85 45.53 37.15
C SER A 431 6.21 46.13 38.53
N ALA A 432 5.41 45.88 39.57
CA ALA A 432 5.65 46.41 40.91
C ALA A 432 6.34 45.36 41.80
N ILE A 433 7.63 45.57 42.07
CA ILE A 433 8.40 44.82 43.06
C ILE A 433 8.01 45.31 44.46
N LEU A 434 7.58 44.41 45.34
CA LEU A 434 7.24 44.74 46.73
C LEU A 434 8.51 44.89 47.56
N THR A 435 8.54 45.91 48.42
CA THR A 435 9.63 46.14 49.37
C THR A 435 9.11 45.94 50.79
N THR A 436 8.96 46.99 51.59
CA THR A 436 8.36 46.95 52.93
C THR A 436 6.83 47.08 52.88
N THR A 437 6.22 46.65 51.77
CA THR A 437 4.79 46.77 51.54
C THR A 437 4.03 45.79 52.42
N ASP A 438 3.08 46.31 53.19
CA ASP A 438 2.07 45.49 53.86
C ASP A 438 1.08 44.98 52.81
N ILE A 439 1.05 43.66 52.61
CA ILE A 439 0.22 43.04 51.58
C ILE A 439 -1.26 43.09 51.90
N ASN A 440 -1.65 43.43 53.14
CA ASN A 440 -3.04 43.72 53.45
C ASN A 440 -3.58 44.87 52.60
N THR A 441 -2.72 45.82 52.18
CA THR A 441 -3.11 46.99 51.37
C THR A 441 -3.37 46.70 49.88
N LEU A 442 -3.11 45.46 49.44
CA LEU A 442 -3.16 45.08 48.03
C LEU A 442 -4.47 44.33 47.73
N GLY A 443 -5.49 45.05 47.28
CA GLY A 443 -6.80 44.49 46.93
C GLY A 443 -7.56 45.31 45.89
N PHE A 444 -8.69 44.75 45.42
CA PHE A 444 -9.58 45.39 44.45
C PHE A 444 -11.03 45.34 44.95
N ALA A 445 -11.83 46.33 44.61
CA ALA A 445 -13.27 46.35 44.88
C ALA A 445 -14.02 45.33 44.01
N SER A 446 -15.20 44.89 44.47
CA SER A 446 -16.07 43.96 43.74
C SER A 446 -16.45 44.52 42.36
N GLY A 447 -16.34 43.68 41.32
CA GLY A 447 -16.64 44.06 39.93
C GLY A 447 -15.49 44.75 39.16
N ALA A 448 -14.36 45.05 39.82
CA ALA A 448 -13.16 45.49 39.11
C ALA A 448 -12.55 44.31 38.32
N GLY A 449 -12.54 44.38 36.99
CA GLY A 449 -11.97 43.35 36.10
C GLY A 449 -10.43 43.30 36.10
N SER A 450 -9.80 43.54 37.25
CA SER A 450 -8.35 43.75 37.39
C SER A 450 -7.70 42.63 38.21
N ALA A 451 -6.65 42.03 37.67
CA ALA A 451 -5.77 41.11 38.40
C ALA A 451 -4.37 41.70 38.45
N ALA A 452 -3.63 41.47 39.53
CA ALA A 452 -2.24 41.89 39.65
C ALA A 452 -1.35 40.79 40.22
N LEU A 453 -0.11 40.78 39.75
CA LEU A 453 0.95 39.91 40.22
C LEU A 453 2.06 40.79 40.78
N TYR A 454 2.55 40.43 41.96
CA TYR A 454 3.61 41.14 42.65
C TYR A 454 4.73 40.19 43.05
N ALA A 455 5.97 40.65 42.96
CA ALA A 455 7.14 39.90 43.41
C ALA A 455 7.65 40.46 44.74
N GLN A 456 7.81 39.60 45.76
CA GLN A 456 8.53 39.92 47.00
C GLN A 456 9.89 39.19 46.97
N PRO A 457 10.99 39.87 46.61
CA PRO A 457 12.26 39.20 46.36
C PRO A 457 13.08 38.88 47.62
N LYS A 458 12.69 39.31 48.83
CA LYS A 458 13.52 39.17 50.05
C LYS A 458 12.77 38.56 51.25
N ASN A 459 13.32 37.51 51.86
CA ASN A 459 12.78 36.89 53.08
C ASN A 459 12.63 37.90 54.23
N ALA A 460 13.59 38.82 54.37
CA ALA A 460 13.58 39.87 55.40
C ALA A 460 12.36 40.80 55.31
N ASN A 461 11.72 40.88 54.14
CA ASN A 461 10.55 41.71 53.90
C ASN A 461 9.24 40.89 53.85
N ALA A 462 9.32 39.56 53.86
CA ALA A 462 8.16 38.67 53.96
C ALA A 462 7.93 38.32 55.44
N THR A 463 7.42 39.26 56.23
CA THR A 463 7.27 39.09 57.69
C THR A 463 5.81 39.02 58.11
N ALA A 464 5.54 38.40 59.27
CA ALA A 464 4.19 38.38 59.84
C ALA A 464 3.65 39.79 60.14
N ALA A 465 4.53 40.74 60.47
CA ALA A 465 4.16 42.15 60.69
C ALA A 465 3.69 42.87 59.41
N LEU A 466 4.11 42.39 58.23
CA LEU A 466 3.62 42.84 56.92
C LEU A 466 2.58 41.86 56.35
N HIS A 467 1.97 41.04 57.22
CA HIS A 467 0.90 40.08 56.93
C HIS A 467 1.23 38.96 55.93
N TYR A 468 2.52 38.65 55.74
CA TYR A 468 2.91 37.47 54.97
C TYR A 468 2.62 36.19 55.78
N PRO A 469 2.13 35.12 55.13
CA PRO A 469 1.80 33.87 55.80
C PRO A 469 3.03 33.12 56.34
N GLN A 470 4.20 33.40 55.77
CA GLN A 470 5.45 32.74 56.10
C GLN A 470 6.63 33.66 55.84
N GLY A 471 7.67 33.52 56.67
CA GLY A 471 8.94 34.25 56.65
C GLY A 471 9.83 34.09 55.40
N ILE A 472 9.27 33.90 54.21
CA ILE A 472 9.97 33.46 52.99
C ILE A 472 9.51 34.27 51.78
N ALA A 473 10.47 34.72 50.96
CA ALA A 473 10.25 35.42 49.69
C ALA A 473 9.40 34.59 48.72
N GLY A 474 8.75 35.26 47.78
CA GLY A 474 7.75 34.61 46.94
C GLY A 474 6.97 35.57 46.05
N THR A 475 5.92 35.02 45.45
CA THR A 475 5.04 35.72 44.53
C THR A 475 3.67 35.86 45.16
N LEU A 476 3.14 37.09 45.14
CA LEU A 476 1.78 37.39 45.56
C LEU A 476 0.89 37.56 44.32
N TYR A 477 -0.21 36.82 44.31
CA TYR A 477 -1.29 36.95 43.35
C TYR A 477 -2.46 37.65 44.04
N VAL A 478 -2.94 38.75 43.45
CA VAL A 478 -4.20 39.39 43.84
C VAL A 478 -5.16 39.22 42.67
N THR A 479 -6.20 38.42 42.88
CA THR A 479 -7.12 38.01 41.81
C THR A 479 -8.56 38.33 42.17
N PRO A 480 -9.43 38.72 41.21
CA PRO A 480 -10.85 38.93 41.47
C PRO A 480 -11.50 37.72 42.13
N SER A 481 -12.27 37.94 43.19
CA SER A 481 -12.98 36.89 43.93
C SER A 481 -14.16 37.51 44.71
N ALA A 482 -14.86 36.69 45.51
CA ALA A 482 -15.94 37.18 46.36
C ALA A 482 -15.47 38.37 47.23
N TYR A 483 -16.35 39.37 47.36
CA TYR A 483 -16.09 40.62 48.10
C TYR A 483 -15.01 41.55 47.52
N GLY A 484 -14.53 41.25 46.31
CA GLY A 484 -13.53 42.05 45.61
C GLY A 484 -12.41 41.19 45.05
N CYS A 485 -11.57 40.67 45.94
CA CYS A 485 -10.40 39.89 45.56
C CYS A 485 -10.03 38.82 46.58
N GLN A 486 -9.15 37.92 46.17
CA GLN A 486 -8.44 36.99 47.03
C GLN A 486 -6.94 37.10 46.82
N GLN A 487 -6.19 36.62 47.81
CA GLN A 487 -4.74 36.56 47.76
C GLN A 487 -4.24 35.12 47.83
N MET A 488 -3.28 34.82 46.97
CA MET A 488 -2.47 33.62 47.05
C MET A 488 -1.00 34.02 47.13
N TYR A 489 -0.29 33.47 48.10
CA TYR A 489 1.14 33.67 48.24
C TYR A 489 1.87 32.33 48.07
N ILE A 490 2.79 32.31 47.12
CA ILE A 490 3.63 31.13 46.84
C ILE A 490 5.06 31.49 47.23
N THR A 491 5.60 30.78 48.23
CA THR A 491 7.02 30.95 48.59
C THR A 491 7.91 30.35 47.50
N PHE A 492 9.14 30.84 47.34
CA PHE A 492 10.08 30.25 46.37
C PHE A 492 10.46 28.79 46.72
N THR A 493 10.16 28.34 47.96
CA THR A 493 10.32 26.96 48.42
C THR A 493 9.12 26.06 48.09
N GLY A 494 8.06 26.61 47.48
CA GLY A 494 6.90 25.87 47.00
C GLY A 494 5.76 25.69 48.00
N ASN A 495 5.75 26.43 49.11
CA ASN A 495 4.61 26.44 50.03
C ASN A 495 3.55 27.40 49.51
N ILE A 496 2.29 26.93 49.46
CA ILE A 496 1.16 27.69 48.95
C ILE A 496 0.24 28.04 50.11
N TRP A 497 -0.06 29.34 50.19
CA TRP A 497 -0.94 29.92 51.18
C TRP A 497 -2.05 30.68 50.46
N ASN A 498 -3.28 30.50 50.92
CA ASN A 498 -4.45 31.14 50.34
C ASN A 498 -5.23 31.89 51.42
N ARG A 499 -5.75 33.07 51.08
CA ARG A 499 -6.76 33.76 51.87
C ARG A 499 -7.70 34.56 50.98
N GLY A 500 -8.93 34.71 51.43
CA GLY A 500 -9.90 35.62 50.82
C GLY A 500 -10.25 36.75 51.76
N LEU A 501 -11.01 37.72 51.26
CA LEU A 501 -11.65 38.71 52.13
C LEU A 501 -12.80 38.06 52.94
N SER A 502 -13.05 38.56 54.15
CA SER A 502 -14.19 38.18 55.00
C SER A 502 -15.43 39.06 54.79
N GLY A 503 -15.30 40.15 54.02
CA GLY A 503 -16.35 41.08 53.59
C GLY A 503 -15.82 42.02 52.50
N ASP A 504 -16.63 42.94 51.98
CA ASP A 504 -16.24 43.82 50.85
C ASP A 504 -14.94 44.59 51.12
N TRP A 505 -14.08 44.66 50.10
CA TRP A 505 -12.81 45.40 50.17
C TRP A 505 -13.03 46.84 50.62
N ASN A 506 -12.42 47.21 51.74
CA ASN A 506 -12.61 48.52 52.36
C ASN A 506 -11.81 49.66 51.70
N GLY A 507 -11.03 49.36 50.65
CA GLY A 507 -10.19 50.34 49.95
C GLY A 507 -8.81 50.60 50.60
N VAL A 508 -8.52 49.99 51.75
CA VAL A 508 -7.34 50.32 52.56
C VAL A 508 -6.50 49.09 52.89
N ASP A 509 -7.06 48.07 53.55
CA ASP A 509 -6.28 46.99 54.16
C ASP A 509 -7.03 45.67 54.41
N GLY A 510 -8.29 45.52 54.00
CA GLY A 510 -9.05 44.29 54.26
C GLY A 510 -10.56 44.47 54.17
N PRO A 511 -11.36 43.62 54.84
CA PRO A 511 -10.98 42.68 55.91
C PRO A 511 -10.53 41.31 55.38
N TRP A 512 -9.32 40.86 55.73
CA TRP A 512 -8.78 39.56 55.30
C TRP A 512 -9.13 38.41 56.26
N LYS A 513 -9.38 37.23 55.72
CA LYS A 513 -9.37 35.98 56.50
C LYS A 513 -7.93 35.55 56.80
N GLU A 514 -7.79 34.70 57.81
CA GLU A 514 -6.52 34.04 58.11
C GLU A 514 -6.00 33.25 56.91
N TRP A 515 -4.68 33.18 56.80
CA TRP A 515 -4.01 32.38 55.77
C TRP A 515 -4.21 30.88 56.03
N VAL A 516 -4.61 30.16 54.99
CA VAL A 516 -4.79 28.71 55.03
C VAL A 516 -3.66 28.03 54.23
N PRO A 517 -2.88 27.13 54.85
CA PRO A 517 -1.87 26.37 54.14
C PRO A 517 -2.51 25.29 53.26
N THR A 518 -1.88 24.98 52.14
CA THR A 518 -2.25 23.83 51.32
C THR A 518 -1.30 22.66 51.60
N TYR A 519 -1.82 21.47 51.91
CA TYR A 519 -0.99 20.27 52.11
C TYR A 519 -0.38 19.83 50.77
N SER A 520 0.87 19.40 50.82
CA SER A 520 1.65 18.97 49.65
C SER A 520 2.66 17.89 50.03
N ALA A 521 3.42 17.37 49.06
CA ALA A 521 4.50 16.42 49.36
C ALA A 521 5.55 16.99 50.35
N ASN A 522 5.74 18.32 50.33
CA ASN A 522 6.65 19.04 51.22
C ASN A 522 5.98 19.47 52.55
N ASN A 523 4.67 19.28 52.70
CA ASN A 523 3.87 19.61 53.88
C ASN A 523 2.72 18.59 54.06
N LYS A 524 2.99 17.41 54.66
CA LYS A 524 2.06 16.27 54.76
C LYS A 524 1.21 16.30 56.05
N PRO A 525 -0.03 15.77 56.05
CA PRO A 525 -0.84 15.61 57.26
C PRO A 525 -0.32 14.48 58.18
N THR A 526 -0.59 14.59 59.48
CA THR A 526 -0.25 13.62 60.54
C THR A 526 -1.41 12.63 60.81
N ALA A 527 -1.16 11.53 61.54
CA ALA A 527 -2.21 10.56 61.92
C ALA A 527 -3.34 11.20 62.77
N ALA A 528 -3.01 12.26 63.52
CA ALA A 528 -3.98 13.09 64.24
C ALA A 528 -4.83 13.93 63.29
N ASP A 529 -4.24 14.46 62.21
CA ASP A 529 -4.95 15.25 61.19
C ASP A 529 -5.97 14.42 60.38
N VAL A 530 -5.90 13.08 60.44
CA VAL A 530 -6.78 12.16 59.67
C VAL A 530 -7.56 11.13 60.51
N GLY A 531 -7.44 11.15 61.84
CA GLY A 531 -8.24 10.31 62.73
C GLY A 531 -8.01 8.78 62.64
N ALA A 532 -6.80 8.33 62.30
CA ALA A 532 -6.48 6.90 62.10
C ALA A 532 -5.90 6.18 63.35
N TRP A 533 -6.18 4.87 63.49
CA TRP A 533 -5.61 4.00 64.54
C TRP A 533 -4.11 3.74 64.33
N THR A 534 -3.41 3.48 65.44
CA THR A 534 -1.99 3.14 65.40
C THR A 534 -1.79 1.64 65.16
N ALA A 535 -0.66 1.25 64.57
CA ALA A 535 -0.36 -0.14 64.21
C ALA A 535 -0.46 -1.15 65.38
N ALA A 536 -0.27 -0.70 66.63
CA ALA A 536 -0.31 -1.57 67.80
C ALA A 536 -1.72 -2.12 68.11
N GLN A 537 -2.77 -1.38 67.79
CA GLN A 537 -4.14 -1.76 68.16
C GLN A 537 -4.71 -2.90 67.30
N SER A 538 -4.15 -3.14 66.10
CA SER A 538 -4.64 -4.16 65.16
C SER A 538 -4.24 -5.59 65.53
N ALA A 539 -3.12 -5.81 66.23
CA ALA A 539 -2.50 -7.13 66.37
C ALA A 539 -3.17 -8.07 67.41
N ALA A 540 -3.95 -7.54 68.34
CA ALA A 540 -4.51 -8.34 69.44
C ALA A 540 -5.72 -9.21 69.04
N SER A 541 -6.43 -8.86 67.95
CA SER A 541 -7.69 -9.52 67.56
C SER A 541 -7.52 -10.85 66.84
N GLU A 542 -6.35 -11.16 66.29
CA GLU A 542 -6.15 -12.29 65.36
C GLU A 542 -5.91 -13.65 66.07
N LYS A 543 -5.58 -13.66 67.37
CA LYS A 543 -5.12 -14.87 68.07
C LYS A 543 -6.24 -15.87 68.46
N ALA A 544 -7.48 -15.42 68.64
CA ALA A 544 -8.56 -16.24 69.20
C ALA A 544 -9.18 -17.27 68.22
N LEU A 545 -9.03 -17.08 66.91
CA LEU A 545 -9.64 -17.92 65.86
C LEU A 545 -8.80 -19.18 65.53
N ALA A 546 -7.54 -19.22 65.94
CA ALA A 546 -6.58 -20.24 65.51
C ALA A 546 -6.70 -21.59 66.25
N ASP A 547 -7.25 -21.62 67.46
CA ASP A 547 -7.19 -22.80 68.34
C ASP A 547 -8.24 -23.89 67.99
N GLU A 548 -9.33 -23.56 67.28
CA GLU A 548 -10.43 -24.49 66.95
C GLU A 548 -10.11 -25.45 65.78
N ILE A 549 -9.16 -25.10 64.91
CA ILE A 549 -8.83 -25.85 63.67
C ILE A 549 -7.89 -27.05 63.91
N GLY A 550 -7.22 -27.15 65.06
CA GLY A 550 -6.06 -28.03 65.26
C GLY A 550 -6.29 -29.55 65.46
N THR A 551 -7.52 -30.04 65.67
CA THR A 551 -7.76 -31.43 66.10
C THR A 551 -8.26 -32.40 65.02
N ALA A 552 -8.89 -31.93 63.93
CA ALA A 552 -9.46 -32.80 62.89
C ALA A 552 -8.59 -32.99 61.64
N PHE A 553 -7.61 -32.12 61.41
CA PHE A 553 -6.65 -32.17 60.29
C PHE A 553 -5.26 -31.87 60.84
N LYS A 554 -4.37 -32.87 60.93
CA LYS A 554 -2.98 -32.63 61.37
C LYS A 554 -2.20 -31.88 60.29
N ILE A 555 -2.33 -30.56 60.29
CA ILE A 555 -1.34 -29.66 59.68
C ILE A 555 -0.08 -29.82 60.53
N ARG A 556 0.90 -30.50 59.95
CA ARG A 556 2.20 -30.72 60.60
C ARG A 556 3.01 -29.44 60.46
N ALA A 557 4.00 -29.30 61.35
CA ALA A 557 4.98 -28.24 61.19
C ALA A 557 5.55 -28.28 59.77
N ASN A 558 5.67 -27.11 59.17
CA ASN A 558 6.24 -26.98 57.83
C ASN A 558 7.65 -27.56 57.81
N LEU A 559 8.04 -28.16 56.67
CA LEU A 559 9.42 -28.57 56.47
C LEU A 559 10.32 -27.34 56.48
N THR A 560 11.45 -27.44 57.16
CA THR A 560 12.48 -26.41 57.24
C THR A 560 13.52 -26.58 56.15
N ALA A 561 14.46 -25.63 56.04
CA ALA A 561 15.50 -25.64 55.01
C ALA A 561 16.44 -26.87 55.08
N THR A 562 16.53 -27.52 56.23
CA THR A 562 17.34 -28.73 56.45
C THR A 562 16.54 -30.01 56.25
N ASP A 563 15.22 -29.92 56.25
CA ASP A 563 14.36 -31.09 56.16
C ASP A 563 14.24 -31.59 54.73
N SER A 564 14.17 -32.90 54.60
CA SER A 564 13.96 -33.58 53.33
C SER A 564 12.62 -34.30 53.36
N PRO A 565 11.80 -34.21 52.30
CA PRO A 565 10.60 -35.03 52.18
C PRO A 565 10.95 -36.52 52.14
N ASN A 566 12.19 -36.90 51.85
CA ASN A 566 12.61 -38.30 51.85
C ASN A 566 12.54 -38.94 53.24
N THR A 567 12.64 -38.16 54.33
CA THR A 567 12.55 -38.65 55.71
C THR A 567 11.10 -38.86 56.17
N LEU A 568 10.11 -38.36 55.42
CA LEU A 568 8.70 -38.41 55.78
C LEU A 568 8.07 -39.76 55.39
N ARG A 569 8.26 -40.77 56.24
CA ARG A 569 7.78 -42.14 56.02
C ARG A 569 7.08 -42.74 57.24
N GLY A 570 6.11 -43.62 57.01
CA GLY A 570 5.41 -44.37 58.06
C GLY A 570 4.24 -43.62 58.72
N SER A 571 3.47 -44.33 59.55
CA SER A 571 2.21 -43.84 60.13
C SER A 571 2.36 -42.63 61.06
N ALA A 572 3.49 -42.50 61.76
CA ALA A 572 3.78 -41.36 62.63
C ALA A 572 3.90 -40.02 61.86
N MET A 573 4.28 -40.10 60.60
CA MET A 573 4.46 -38.95 59.70
C MET A 573 3.23 -38.69 58.82
N PHE A 574 2.08 -39.29 59.14
CA PHE A 574 0.81 -38.96 58.47
C PHE A 574 0.40 -37.50 58.78
N GLY A 575 0.07 -36.74 57.74
CA GLY A 575 -0.36 -35.34 57.85
C GLY A 575 0.03 -34.48 56.65
N HIS A 576 -0.29 -33.19 56.74
CA HIS A 576 0.01 -32.21 55.70
C HIS A 576 1.22 -31.40 56.11
N TYR A 577 2.26 -31.41 55.28
CA TYR A 577 3.47 -30.65 55.52
C TYR A 577 3.52 -29.50 54.54
N GLY A 578 3.39 -28.28 55.03
CA GLY A 578 3.69 -27.12 54.22
C GLY A 578 5.18 -27.07 53.90
N VAL A 579 5.51 -26.69 52.68
CA VAL A 579 6.87 -26.45 52.22
C VAL A 579 6.96 -24.96 51.90
N PRO A 580 7.57 -24.15 52.77
CA PRO A 580 7.33 -22.70 52.79
C PRO A 580 8.26 -21.86 51.90
N GLY A 581 9.27 -22.41 51.20
CA GLY A 581 10.16 -21.52 50.42
C GLY A 581 11.32 -22.13 49.64
N ALA A 582 11.63 -21.48 48.52
CA ALA A 582 12.17 -22.06 47.29
C ALA A 582 13.71 -22.16 47.13
N ALA A 583 14.53 -21.68 48.07
CA ALA A 583 15.98 -21.81 47.95
C ALA A 583 16.51 -23.12 48.55
N ALA A 584 15.85 -23.60 49.60
CA ALA A 584 16.32 -24.75 50.36
C ALA A 584 15.70 -26.08 49.90
N ALA A 585 14.52 -26.03 49.28
CA ALA A 585 13.83 -27.17 48.71
C ALA A 585 14.42 -27.51 47.33
N THR A 586 15.50 -28.30 47.31
CA THR A 586 16.15 -28.71 46.07
C THR A 586 15.83 -30.15 45.72
N THR A 587 15.95 -30.49 44.44
CA THR A 587 15.84 -31.87 43.94
C THR A 587 16.86 -32.78 44.61
N ASP A 588 18.05 -32.25 44.93
CA ASP A 588 19.11 -32.99 45.64
C ASP A 588 18.69 -33.40 47.06
N LYS A 589 17.82 -32.60 47.70
CA LYS A 589 17.20 -32.95 48.98
C LYS A 589 15.92 -33.77 48.81
N GLY A 590 15.59 -34.21 47.61
CA GLY A 590 14.45 -35.09 47.33
C GLY A 590 13.11 -34.38 47.11
N TYR A 591 13.08 -33.05 46.96
CA TYR A 591 11.85 -32.34 46.58
C TYR A 591 11.53 -32.55 45.07
N PRO A 592 10.25 -32.45 44.64
CA PRO A 592 9.86 -32.70 43.25
C PRO A 592 10.50 -31.75 42.23
N MET A 593 10.84 -30.53 42.66
CA MET A 593 11.49 -29.52 41.83
C MET A 593 12.29 -28.57 42.73
N ASN A 594 13.33 -27.95 42.15
CA ASN A 594 14.03 -26.87 42.82
C ASN A 594 13.06 -25.73 43.10
N GLY A 595 13.03 -25.34 44.35
CA GLY A 595 12.15 -24.32 44.85
C GLY A 595 10.70 -24.71 45.00
N PHE A 596 10.43 -25.99 45.27
CA PHE A 596 9.09 -26.45 45.57
C PHE A 596 8.49 -25.67 46.76
N VAL A 597 7.34 -25.05 46.53
CA VAL A 597 6.51 -24.39 47.55
C VAL A 597 5.10 -24.91 47.40
N GLY A 598 4.52 -25.35 48.50
CA GLY A 598 3.20 -25.97 48.48
C GLY A 598 3.02 -26.90 49.66
N VAL A 599 2.34 -28.01 49.43
CA VAL A 599 2.03 -28.98 50.47
C VAL A 599 2.40 -30.38 50.00
N ILE A 600 3.01 -31.15 50.90
CA ILE A 600 3.24 -32.57 50.71
C ILE A 600 2.34 -33.33 51.68
N PHE A 601 1.52 -34.20 51.10
CA PHE A 601 0.70 -35.15 51.81
C PHE A 601 1.47 -36.46 51.92
N VAL A 602 1.66 -36.91 53.14
CA VAL A 602 2.20 -38.24 53.41
C VAL A 602 1.02 -39.13 53.76
N THR A 603 0.77 -40.09 52.88
CA THR A 603 -0.34 -41.02 53.00
C THR A 603 0.20 -42.44 53.18
N TRP A 604 -0.61 -43.29 53.81
CA TRP A 604 -0.20 -44.63 54.17
C TRP A 604 -1.25 -45.65 53.70
N GLY A 605 -0.80 -46.65 52.96
CA GLY A 605 -1.61 -47.79 52.52
C GLY A 605 -0.95 -49.14 52.91
N PRO A 606 -1.67 -50.26 52.75
CA PRO A 606 -1.27 -51.56 53.31
C PRO A 606 0.08 -52.10 52.79
N ASN A 607 0.59 -51.61 51.65
CA ASN A 607 1.82 -52.12 51.04
C ASN A 607 2.99 -51.12 50.93
N ALA A 608 2.82 -49.81 51.21
CA ALA A 608 3.91 -48.81 51.33
C ALA A 608 3.40 -47.40 51.70
N THR A 609 4.30 -46.50 52.12
CA THR A 609 4.04 -45.05 52.21
C THR A 609 4.06 -44.41 50.82
N GLN A 610 3.12 -43.49 50.59
CA GLN A 610 3.03 -42.69 49.37
C GLN A 610 3.08 -41.20 49.69
N GLN A 611 3.68 -40.45 48.78
CA GLN A 611 3.72 -38.99 48.87
C GLN A 611 3.01 -38.38 47.67
N ILE A 612 2.14 -37.42 47.96
CA ILE A 612 1.43 -36.62 46.97
C ILE A 612 1.76 -35.17 47.27
N ALA A 613 2.38 -34.50 46.31
CA ALA A 613 2.80 -33.12 46.45
C ALA A 613 1.93 -32.23 45.56
N PHE A 614 1.32 -31.22 46.17
CA PHE A 614 0.58 -30.17 45.47
C PHE A 614 1.38 -28.90 45.59
N ASN A 615 1.90 -28.43 44.46
CA ASN A 615 2.59 -27.17 44.39
C ASN A 615 1.57 -26.02 44.39
N ASN A 616 1.95 -24.86 44.93
CA ASN A 616 1.09 -23.67 44.96
C ASN A 616 0.69 -23.17 43.55
N ASN A 617 1.41 -23.58 42.51
CA ASN A 617 1.14 -23.26 41.11
C ASN A 617 0.24 -24.31 40.42
N GLY A 618 -0.41 -25.20 41.18
CA GLY A 618 -1.37 -26.18 40.65
C GLY A 618 -0.76 -27.44 40.03
N ARG A 619 0.57 -27.56 40.04
CA ARG A 619 1.29 -28.78 39.58
C ARG A 619 1.21 -29.87 40.65
N GLN A 620 1.08 -31.12 40.22
CA GLN A 620 0.90 -32.26 41.10
C GLN A 620 1.96 -33.32 40.81
N PHE A 621 2.54 -33.87 41.88
CA PHE A 621 3.58 -34.87 41.80
C PHE A 621 3.24 -36.04 42.70
N THR A 622 3.60 -37.25 42.27
CA THR A 622 3.42 -38.47 43.05
C THR A 622 4.69 -39.30 43.07
N ARG A 623 4.96 -39.93 44.20
CA ARG A 623 6.01 -40.96 44.31
C ARG A 623 5.69 -41.96 45.41
N GLY A 624 6.31 -43.13 45.34
CA GLY A 624 6.18 -44.19 46.33
C GLY A 624 7.52 -44.64 46.87
N ALA A 625 7.51 -45.26 48.05
CA ALA A 625 8.69 -45.98 48.52
C ALA A 625 8.93 -47.21 47.62
N SER A 626 10.14 -47.36 47.09
CA SER A 626 10.51 -48.41 46.13
C SER A 626 11.11 -49.67 46.77
N GLY A 627 11.29 -49.66 48.11
CA GLY A 627 11.89 -50.76 48.86
C GLY A 627 11.83 -50.58 50.38
N ALA A 628 12.57 -51.44 51.11
CA ALA A 628 12.65 -51.41 52.58
C ALA A 628 13.38 -50.16 53.07
N TRP A 629 13.01 -49.65 54.26
CA TRP A 629 13.60 -48.42 54.81
C TRP A 629 15.10 -48.58 55.06
N ASN A 630 15.90 -47.64 54.57
CA ASN A 630 17.34 -47.59 54.83
C ASN A 630 17.69 -46.91 56.18
N GLY A 631 16.70 -46.44 56.94
CA GLY A 631 16.91 -45.77 58.23
C GLY A 631 17.07 -44.26 58.14
N VAL A 632 17.22 -43.68 56.94
CA VAL A 632 17.62 -42.29 56.76
C VAL A 632 16.73 -41.56 55.76
N ASP A 633 16.69 -41.97 54.49
CA ASP A 633 16.13 -41.18 53.39
C ASP A 633 15.60 -41.97 52.18
N GLY A 634 15.36 -43.27 52.28
CA GLY A 634 14.86 -44.02 51.13
C GLY A 634 14.88 -45.54 51.25
N PRO A 635 14.62 -46.26 50.15
CA PRO A 635 14.60 -45.79 48.77
C PRO A 635 13.21 -45.30 48.31
N TRP A 636 13.20 -44.21 47.53
CA TRP A 636 12.02 -43.63 46.88
C TRP A 636 12.11 -43.80 45.36
N THR A 637 10.96 -43.91 44.69
CA THR A 637 10.92 -43.69 43.23
C THR A 637 11.20 -42.22 42.91
N ALA A 638 11.61 -41.96 41.67
CA ALA A 638 11.56 -40.60 41.15
C ALA A 638 10.15 -40.01 41.27
N TRP A 639 10.05 -38.69 41.37
CA TRP A 639 8.78 -37.98 41.34
C TRP A 639 8.18 -38.06 39.93
N ASN A 640 6.96 -38.56 39.83
CA ASN A 640 6.18 -38.53 38.62
C ASN A 640 5.30 -37.27 38.65
N GLU A 641 5.53 -36.38 37.69
CA GLU A 641 4.67 -35.22 37.49
C GLU A 641 3.43 -35.58 36.66
N ILE A 642 2.28 -35.03 37.04
CA ILE A 642 0.99 -35.28 36.39
C ILE A 642 0.60 -34.07 35.54
N TYR A 643 0.30 -34.30 34.25
CA TYR A 643 -0.25 -33.26 33.38
C TYR A 643 -1.69 -32.89 33.80
N CYS A 644 -1.98 -31.59 33.84
CA CYS A 644 -3.26 -31.05 34.27
C CYS A 644 -3.61 -29.77 33.48
N GLN A 645 -4.72 -29.11 33.78
CA GLN A 645 -5.08 -27.86 33.08
C GLN A 645 -4.04 -26.73 33.29
N ALA A 646 -3.34 -26.73 34.42
CA ALA A 646 -2.26 -25.78 34.75
C ALA A 646 -0.89 -26.21 34.18
N ASN A 647 -0.70 -27.49 33.88
CA ASN A 647 0.49 -28.03 33.21
C ASN A 647 0.04 -28.93 32.06
N LYS A 648 -0.37 -28.31 30.96
CA LYS A 648 -0.76 -29.04 29.74
C LYS A 648 0.52 -29.45 29.00
N PRO A 649 0.55 -30.62 28.34
CA PRO A 649 1.66 -30.96 27.46
C PRO A 649 1.80 -29.85 26.39
N THR A 650 3.01 -29.32 26.24
CA THR A 650 3.32 -28.37 25.17
C THR A 650 3.51 -29.11 23.85
N PRO A 651 3.41 -28.43 22.69
CA PRO A 651 3.77 -29.01 21.41
C PRO A 651 5.17 -29.65 21.42
N ALA A 652 6.15 -29.04 22.12
CA ALA A 652 7.49 -29.62 22.28
C ALA A 652 7.49 -30.93 23.09
N ASP A 653 6.66 -31.04 24.14
CA ASP A 653 6.56 -32.23 24.99
C ASP A 653 5.95 -33.45 24.27
N VAL A 654 5.26 -33.23 23.14
CA VAL A 654 4.68 -34.28 22.29
C VAL A 654 5.30 -34.34 20.88
N GLY A 655 6.38 -33.58 20.63
CA GLY A 655 7.05 -33.55 19.33
C GLY A 655 6.26 -32.91 18.18
N ALA A 656 5.34 -31.97 18.48
CA ALA A 656 4.49 -31.25 17.52
C ALA A 656 4.79 -29.73 17.46
N LEU A 657 4.31 -29.06 16.40
CA LEU A 657 4.32 -27.59 16.25
C LEU A 657 2.90 -26.98 16.49
N PRO A 658 2.76 -25.77 17.06
CA PRO A 658 1.45 -25.16 17.33
C PRO A 658 0.74 -24.66 16.06
N ALA A 659 -0.50 -25.14 15.81
CA ALA A 659 -1.25 -24.90 14.56
C ALA A 659 -1.61 -23.43 14.25
N GLY A 660 -1.59 -22.51 15.22
CA GLY A 660 -1.92 -21.09 15.04
C GLY A 660 -0.74 -20.11 15.13
N GLY A 661 0.48 -20.61 15.43
CA GLY A 661 1.57 -19.76 15.90
C GLY A 661 2.33 -18.97 14.82
N THR A 662 2.23 -19.35 13.55
CA THR A 662 3.09 -18.77 12.51
C THR A 662 2.38 -17.72 11.65
N ALA A 663 1.05 -17.75 11.56
CA ALA A 663 0.30 -16.87 10.66
C ALA A 663 -0.34 -15.64 11.34
N VAL A 664 -0.60 -15.67 12.65
CA VAL A 664 -1.40 -14.62 13.34
C VAL A 664 -0.55 -13.58 14.09
N ALA A 665 0.75 -13.82 14.32
CA ALA A 665 1.59 -12.94 15.15
C ALA A 665 2.42 -11.88 14.38
N ALA A 666 2.48 -11.92 13.04
CA ALA A 666 3.25 -10.93 12.28
C ALA A 666 2.41 -9.68 11.93
N THR A 667 1.83 -9.02 12.94
CA THR A 667 1.23 -7.68 12.77
C THR A 667 2.27 -6.56 12.77
N LYS A 668 3.54 -6.87 13.08
CA LYS A 668 4.67 -5.95 12.98
C LYS A 668 6.00 -6.66 12.70
N LEU A 669 6.96 -5.92 12.15
CA LEU A 669 8.36 -6.35 12.02
C LEU A 669 9.02 -6.36 13.41
N GLY A 670 9.70 -7.45 13.77
CA GLY A 670 10.43 -7.58 15.05
C GLY A 670 11.56 -6.55 15.25
N THR A 671 11.96 -5.84 14.18
CA THR A 671 12.81 -4.65 14.26
C THR A 671 12.38 -3.69 13.16
N ALA A 672 11.94 -2.48 13.54
CA ALA A 672 11.54 -1.45 12.59
C ALA A 672 12.68 -1.16 11.59
N ARG A 673 12.32 -1.06 10.31
CA ARG A 673 13.26 -0.67 9.24
C ARG A 673 13.01 0.78 8.87
N LYS A 674 14.02 1.47 8.35
CA LYS A 674 13.82 2.80 7.77
C LYS A 674 13.58 2.64 6.27
N ILE A 675 12.47 3.16 5.77
CA ILE A 675 12.19 3.31 4.34
C ILE A 675 12.40 4.79 4.02
N ALA A 676 13.40 5.10 3.21
CA ALA A 676 13.72 6.47 2.81
C ALA A 676 13.88 7.45 4.01
N GLY A 677 14.48 6.94 5.10
CA GLY A 677 14.68 7.68 6.36
C GLY A 677 13.53 7.58 7.38
N VAL A 678 12.34 7.13 6.98
CA VAL A 678 11.14 7.03 7.82
C VAL A 678 11.02 5.63 8.44
N ALA A 679 10.81 5.56 9.76
CA ALA A 679 10.70 4.28 10.47
C ALA A 679 9.37 3.58 10.15
N PHE A 680 9.44 2.29 9.81
CA PHE A 680 8.32 1.43 9.47
C PHE A 680 8.45 0.07 10.15
N ASP A 681 7.42 -0.32 10.87
CA ASP A 681 7.31 -1.64 11.50
C ASP A 681 6.02 -2.38 11.09
N GLY A 682 5.22 -1.84 10.16
CA GLY A 682 3.99 -2.48 9.69
C GLY A 682 2.74 -2.20 10.53
N THR A 683 2.83 -1.40 11.61
CA THR A 683 1.68 -1.09 12.47
C THR A 683 0.77 0.02 11.94
N GLN A 684 1.27 0.87 11.04
CA GLN A 684 0.54 1.97 10.41
C GLN A 684 1.15 2.31 9.05
N ASP A 685 0.38 3.00 8.22
CA ASP A 685 0.86 3.56 6.96
C ASP A 685 1.96 4.61 7.23
N ILE A 686 2.93 4.70 6.31
CA ILE A 686 3.98 5.73 6.33
C ILE A 686 3.81 6.68 5.13
N GLY A 687 4.02 7.97 5.35
CA GLY A 687 4.09 8.97 4.28
C GLY A 687 5.54 9.20 3.83
N LEU A 688 5.79 9.17 2.52
CA LEU A 688 7.08 9.50 1.92
C LEU A 688 6.90 10.66 0.94
N ASN A 689 7.79 11.65 0.97
CA ASN A 689 7.81 12.80 0.06
C ASN A 689 9.00 12.76 -0.90
N ALA A 690 9.05 13.69 -1.86
CA ALA A 690 10.10 13.76 -2.87
C ALA A 690 11.50 13.98 -2.25
N ASP A 691 11.58 14.67 -1.10
CA ASP A 691 12.82 14.86 -0.36
C ASP A 691 13.33 13.56 0.28
N ASN A 692 12.43 12.67 0.73
CA ASN A 692 12.81 11.37 1.28
C ASN A 692 13.56 10.50 0.27
N VAL A 693 13.37 10.74 -1.04
CA VAL A 693 13.94 9.92 -2.13
C VAL A 693 14.80 10.71 -3.13
N GLY A 694 15.00 12.01 -2.93
CA GLY A 694 15.82 12.85 -3.82
C GLY A 694 15.27 13.03 -5.24
N ALA A 695 13.94 13.08 -5.41
CA ALA A 695 13.28 13.18 -6.72
C ALA A 695 12.76 14.59 -7.04
N PHE A 696 12.58 14.91 -8.33
CA PHE A 696 11.93 16.15 -8.77
C PHE A 696 10.41 16.10 -8.53
N PRO A 697 9.81 17.14 -7.94
CA PRO A 697 8.36 17.16 -7.70
C PRO A 697 7.58 17.37 -9.00
N ARG A 698 6.71 16.41 -9.35
CA ARG A 698 5.83 16.42 -10.53
C ARG A 698 4.84 17.60 -10.55
N ALA A 699 4.51 18.18 -9.40
CA ALA A 699 3.56 19.28 -9.24
C ALA A 699 4.21 20.68 -9.27
N GLY A 700 5.50 20.78 -9.61
CA GLY A 700 6.27 22.02 -9.51
C GLY A 700 6.89 22.23 -8.14
N GLY A 701 7.96 23.01 -8.11
CA GLY A 701 8.79 23.32 -6.95
C GLY A 701 10.07 24.02 -7.38
N ASP A 702 10.74 24.70 -6.45
CA ASP A 702 11.99 25.40 -6.75
C ASP A 702 13.12 24.39 -6.99
N VAL A 703 13.63 24.38 -8.22
CA VAL A 703 14.81 23.60 -8.56
C VAL A 703 16.04 24.44 -8.20
N ASN A 704 16.58 24.23 -7.00
CA ASN A 704 17.84 24.85 -6.58
C ASN A 704 19.06 24.15 -7.21
N GLY A 705 19.16 24.20 -8.55
CA GLY A 705 20.23 23.56 -9.30
C GLY A 705 20.15 23.75 -10.82
N ARG A 706 21.14 23.22 -11.55
CA ARG A 706 21.21 23.29 -13.02
C ARG A 706 20.19 22.35 -13.64
N VAL A 707 19.28 22.88 -14.46
CA VAL A 707 18.37 22.08 -15.30
C VAL A 707 19.04 21.82 -16.66
N THR A 708 19.19 20.54 -17.04
CA THR A 708 19.63 20.13 -18.39
C THR A 708 18.49 19.39 -19.06
N ALA A 709 17.92 19.96 -20.13
CA ALA A 709 16.81 19.38 -20.87
C ALA A 709 17.03 19.54 -22.38
N ASN A 710 16.61 18.55 -23.17
CA ASN A 710 16.70 18.61 -24.63
C ASN A 710 15.77 19.67 -25.22
N TYR A 711 14.58 19.84 -24.63
CA TYR A 711 13.60 20.85 -25.01
C TYR A 711 12.93 21.39 -23.74
N LEU A 712 12.71 22.71 -23.69
CA LEU A 712 11.87 23.37 -22.69
C LEU A 712 10.60 23.85 -23.40
N ARG A 713 9.45 23.27 -23.05
CA ARG A 713 8.16 23.54 -23.71
C ARG A 713 7.14 24.00 -22.69
N ALA A 714 6.57 25.19 -22.88
CA ALA A 714 5.36 25.63 -22.21
C ALA A 714 4.14 25.19 -23.03
N ILE A 715 3.11 24.66 -22.36
CA ILE A 715 1.87 24.16 -23.00
C ILE A 715 0.59 24.81 -22.47
N THR A 716 0.73 25.64 -21.45
CA THR A 716 -0.37 26.31 -20.73
C THR A 716 0.04 27.77 -20.50
N ILE A 717 -0.94 28.67 -20.39
CA ILE A 717 -0.73 30.08 -20.06
C ILE A 717 -0.12 30.17 -18.65
N PRO A 718 1.16 30.50 -18.47
CA PRO A 718 1.72 30.78 -17.17
C PRO A 718 1.36 32.22 -16.87
N HIS A 719 0.30 32.46 -16.12
CA HIS A 719 0.03 33.81 -15.63
C HIS A 719 1.15 34.14 -14.62
N PRO A 720 2.10 35.04 -14.93
CA PRO A 720 3.26 35.29 -14.05
C PRO A 720 2.85 35.90 -12.70
N GLY A 721 1.59 36.36 -12.58
CA GLY A 721 1.07 37.01 -11.38
C GLY A 721 1.92 38.22 -11.03
N ASP A 722 2.11 38.47 -9.75
CA ASP A 722 2.97 39.56 -9.24
C ASP A 722 4.42 39.13 -8.97
N GLY A 723 4.78 37.92 -9.41
CA GLY A 723 6.11 37.36 -9.23
C GLY A 723 7.16 38.08 -10.08
N GLN A 724 8.29 38.44 -9.48
CA GLN A 724 9.43 39.00 -10.21
C GLN A 724 10.12 37.91 -11.04
N GLY A 725 10.36 38.13 -12.33
CA GLY A 725 11.16 37.20 -13.14
C GLY A 725 10.75 37.10 -14.61
N THR A 726 11.38 36.14 -15.29
CA THR A 726 11.17 35.83 -16.71
C THR A 726 10.36 34.54 -16.86
N TYR A 727 9.35 34.57 -17.71
CA TYR A 727 8.37 33.49 -17.91
C TYR A 727 8.24 33.16 -19.40
N LEU A 728 8.02 31.87 -19.69
CA LEU A 728 7.76 31.34 -21.02
C LEU A 728 6.33 30.80 -21.05
N GLY A 729 5.49 31.32 -21.94
CA GLY A 729 4.09 30.96 -21.99
C GLY A 729 3.57 30.51 -23.36
N TRP A 730 2.31 30.09 -23.34
CA TRP A 730 1.56 29.62 -24.50
C TRP A 730 0.08 29.97 -24.35
N ASN A 731 -0.53 30.48 -25.42
CA ASN A 731 -1.94 30.84 -25.58
C ASN A 731 -2.43 32.03 -24.73
N GLU A 732 -1.59 33.02 -24.43
CA GLU A 732 -1.97 34.18 -23.60
C GLU A 732 -3.23 34.91 -24.11
N SER A 733 -3.41 35.02 -25.42
CA SER A 733 -4.57 35.63 -26.09
C SER A 733 -5.81 34.70 -26.22
N GLY A 734 -5.98 33.72 -25.33
CA GLY A 734 -7.22 32.95 -25.23
C GLY A 734 -7.41 31.88 -26.33
N GLY A 735 -6.34 31.16 -26.68
CA GLY A 735 -6.41 29.98 -27.57
C GLY A 735 -6.03 30.22 -29.04
N GLN A 736 -5.46 31.38 -29.37
CA GLN A 736 -5.06 31.76 -30.74
C GLN A 736 -3.67 31.25 -31.17
N GLY A 737 -2.98 30.47 -30.33
CA GLY A 737 -1.67 29.88 -30.62
C GLY A 737 -0.47 30.79 -30.36
N GLU A 738 -0.63 31.84 -29.55
CA GLU A 738 0.44 32.80 -29.26
C GLU A 738 1.46 32.25 -28.25
N SER A 739 2.76 32.33 -28.56
CA SER A 739 3.84 32.13 -27.60
C SER A 739 4.28 33.48 -27.03
N ASP A 740 4.34 33.59 -25.72
CA ASP A 740 4.78 34.78 -25.01
C ASP A 740 6.10 34.56 -24.24
N PHE A 741 6.91 35.62 -24.19
CA PHE A 741 8.10 35.72 -23.35
C PHE A 741 7.91 36.90 -22.41
N VAL A 742 7.42 36.64 -21.21
CA VAL A 742 6.99 37.70 -20.29
C VAL A 742 8.07 37.94 -19.25
N ASN A 743 8.54 39.18 -19.16
CA ASN A 743 9.46 39.59 -18.11
C ASN A 743 8.77 40.56 -17.14
N ASN A 744 8.34 40.05 -15.99
CA ASN A 744 7.67 40.85 -14.98
C ASN A 744 8.69 41.68 -14.22
N ARG A 745 8.55 43.01 -14.27
CA ARG A 745 9.47 43.96 -13.64
C ARG A 745 9.51 43.87 -12.11
N GLY A 746 8.49 43.29 -11.47
CA GLY A 746 8.39 43.19 -10.00
C GLY A 746 8.62 44.54 -9.32
N GLY A 747 9.42 44.57 -8.25
CA GLY A 747 9.84 45.79 -7.54
C GLY A 747 11.09 46.49 -8.11
N GLY A 748 11.66 46.00 -9.22
CA GLY A 748 12.86 46.55 -9.85
C GLY A 748 12.56 47.35 -11.11
N VAL A 749 13.61 47.79 -11.82
CA VAL A 749 13.46 48.49 -13.10
C VAL A 749 12.86 47.59 -14.19
N GLY A 750 13.03 46.27 -14.12
CA GLY A 750 12.55 45.32 -15.13
C GLY A 750 13.43 45.22 -16.36
N GLY A 751 12.88 44.64 -17.44
CA GLY A 751 13.58 44.38 -18.69
C GLY A 751 14.36 43.06 -18.73
N PHE A 752 14.82 42.68 -19.90
CA PHE A 752 15.64 41.49 -20.10
C PHE A 752 16.73 41.74 -21.16
N LEU A 753 17.83 41.01 -21.04
CA LEU A 753 19.05 41.25 -21.81
C LEU A 753 19.54 39.93 -22.39
N PHE A 754 19.52 39.82 -23.71
CA PHE A 754 20.31 38.81 -24.40
C PHE A 754 21.74 39.30 -24.51
N ARG A 755 22.69 38.51 -24.01
CA ARG A 755 24.12 38.80 -24.10
C ARG A 755 24.84 37.71 -24.87
N THR A 756 25.74 38.12 -25.74
CA THR A 756 26.75 37.25 -26.30
C THR A 756 28.04 37.48 -25.52
N VAL A 757 28.65 36.40 -25.01
CA VAL A 757 29.89 36.45 -24.22
C VAL A 757 30.92 35.45 -24.77
N ASN A 758 32.19 35.62 -24.42
CA ASN A 758 33.23 34.65 -24.73
C ASN A 758 33.09 33.35 -23.90
N GLN A 759 33.82 32.30 -24.25
CA GLN A 759 33.73 30.97 -23.61
C GLN A 759 33.96 31.00 -22.09
N ALA A 760 34.81 31.90 -21.60
CA ALA A 760 35.08 32.08 -20.18
C ALA A 760 34.04 32.94 -19.44
N ASN A 761 33.02 33.45 -20.15
CA ASN A 761 32.02 34.40 -19.65
C ASN A 761 32.67 35.64 -18.99
N SER A 762 33.80 36.09 -19.51
CA SER A 762 34.58 37.23 -18.99
C SER A 762 34.46 38.51 -19.84
N VAL A 763 34.03 38.40 -21.09
CA VAL A 763 33.85 39.53 -22.01
C VAL A 763 32.53 39.41 -22.76
N GLN A 764 31.74 40.49 -22.79
CA GLN A 764 30.52 40.61 -23.60
C GLN A 764 30.83 41.21 -24.97
N THR A 765 30.36 40.59 -26.04
CA THR A 765 30.62 40.98 -27.43
C THR A 765 29.41 41.58 -28.14
N GLY A 766 28.21 41.44 -27.58
CA GLY A 766 26.99 42.05 -28.14
C GLY A 766 25.78 41.90 -27.22
N PHE A 767 24.75 42.72 -27.46
CA PHE A 767 23.49 42.60 -26.75
C PHE A 767 22.26 43.10 -27.51
N VAL A 768 21.11 42.52 -27.12
CA VAL A 768 19.77 43.05 -27.38
C VAL A 768 19.06 43.15 -26.04
N ARG A 769 18.57 44.34 -25.72
CA ARG A 769 17.96 44.65 -24.44
C ARG A 769 16.58 45.24 -24.66
N PHE A 770 15.60 44.70 -23.96
CA PHE A 770 14.36 45.40 -23.69
C PHE A 770 14.48 46.05 -22.33
N THR A 771 14.35 47.37 -22.25
CA THR A 771 14.40 48.10 -20.99
C THR A 771 13.12 47.88 -20.20
N GLY A 772 13.15 48.27 -18.92
CA GLY A 772 11.98 48.27 -18.05
C GLY A 772 10.79 49.09 -18.53
N THR A 773 11.04 50.05 -19.41
CA THR A 773 10.06 50.95 -20.03
C THR A 773 9.56 50.44 -21.38
N GLY A 774 10.07 49.29 -21.86
CA GLY A 774 9.70 48.69 -23.13
C GLY A 774 10.53 49.17 -24.32
N ASP A 775 11.55 50.00 -24.09
CA ASP A 775 12.44 50.47 -25.15
C ASP A 775 13.36 49.33 -25.60
N LEU A 776 13.54 49.19 -26.91
CA LEU A 776 14.52 48.28 -27.50
C LEU A 776 15.87 48.98 -27.66
N ALA A 777 16.89 48.50 -26.95
CA ALA A 777 18.27 48.96 -27.06
C ALA A 777 19.18 47.84 -27.57
N THR A 778 19.86 48.06 -28.70
CA THR A 778 20.73 47.07 -29.34
C THR A 778 22.16 47.59 -29.49
N GLN A 779 23.14 46.72 -29.31
CA GLN A 779 24.51 46.99 -29.75
C GLN A 779 24.68 46.45 -31.17
N GLY A 780 24.42 47.29 -32.17
CA GLY A 780 24.42 46.92 -33.59
C GLY A 780 23.31 47.62 -34.38
N SER A 781 23.06 47.17 -35.61
CA SER A 781 21.96 47.66 -36.46
C SER A 781 20.68 46.84 -36.24
N ILE A 782 19.51 47.47 -36.30
CA ILE A 782 18.21 46.78 -36.39
C ILE A 782 17.88 46.64 -37.88
N SER A 783 17.88 45.42 -38.39
CA SER A 783 17.54 45.11 -39.78
C SER A 783 16.23 44.32 -39.82
N ALA A 784 15.24 44.81 -40.56
CA ALA A 784 13.99 44.09 -40.81
C ALA A 784 14.06 43.41 -42.19
N GLU A 785 14.48 42.15 -42.21
CA GLU A 785 14.51 41.37 -43.45
C GLU A 785 13.07 41.15 -43.96
N GLY A 786 12.74 41.76 -45.10
CA GLY A 786 11.45 41.59 -45.79
C GLY A 786 10.25 42.37 -45.23
N GLY A 787 10.39 43.04 -44.09
CA GLY A 787 9.25 43.66 -43.38
C GLY A 787 9.24 45.18 -43.30
N GLY A 788 10.39 45.86 -43.26
CA GLY A 788 10.45 47.29 -42.89
C GLY A 788 10.17 47.54 -41.39
N ILE A 789 10.48 48.75 -40.90
CA ILE A 789 10.24 49.18 -39.51
C ILE A 789 9.09 50.20 -39.53
N TYR A 790 7.99 49.94 -38.80
CA TYR A 790 6.79 50.80 -38.78
C TYR A 790 6.51 51.34 -37.36
N GLU A 791 6.22 52.64 -37.25
CA GLU A 791 5.91 53.32 -35.99
C GLU A 791 4.42 53.69 -35.91
N MET A 792 3.76 53.47 -34.75
CA MET A 792 2.39 53.91 -34.50
C MET A 792 2.35 55.26 -33.78
N GLY A 793 1.78 56.29 -34.41
CA GLY A 793 1.23 57.46 -33.71
C GLY A 793 1.94 58.81 -33.90
N GLN A 794 3.26 58.86 -34.07
CA GLN A 794 3.96 60.06 -34.56
C GLN A 794 5.25 59.62 -35.27
N ARG A 795 5.53 60.15 -36.47
CA ARG A 795 6.79 59.85 -37.16
C ARG A 795 7.93 60.48 -36.37
N VAL A 796 8.90 59.67 -35.95
CA VAL A 796 10.15 60.19 -35.42
C VAL A 796 10.96 60.75 -36.59
N PHE A 797 11.11 62.07 -36.63
CA PHE A 797 11.94 62.70 -37.63
C PHE A 797 13.41 62.50 -37.26
N SER A 798 14.08 61.59 -37.98
CA SER A 798 15.52 61.39 -37.86
C SER A 798 16.26 62.34 -38.82
N PRO A 799 17.60 62.46 -38.73
CA PRO A 799 18.38 63.19 -39.75
C PRO A 799 18.11 62.72 -41.19
N ASN A 800 17.57 61.51 -41.38
CA ASN A 800 17.25 60.91 -42.68
C ASN A 800 15.74 60.88 -43.01
N ASN A 801 14.87 61.46 -42.16
CA ASN A 801 13.42 61.55 -42.39
C ASN A 801 12.91 62.85 -41.76
N ARG A 802 12.89 63.97 -42.51
CA ARG A 802 12.60 65.32 -41.98
C ARG A 802 11.14 65.72 -42.20
N GLN A 803 10.58 66.51 -41.28
CA GLN A 803 9.20 67.02 -41.36
C GLN A 803 8.95 67.83 -42.64
N PRO A 804 7.81 67.65 -43.34
CA PRO A 804 7.44 68.55 -44.42
C PRO A 804 7.01 69.89 -43.81
N VAL A 805 7.86 70.91 -43.89
CA VAL A 805 7.50 72.29 -43.56
C VAL A 805 7.28 73.01 -44.88
N ASN A 806 6.03 73.29 -45.28
CA ASN A 806 5.73 74.19 -46.40
C ASN A 806 4.32 74.80 -46.23
N SER A 807 4.25 76.00 -45.67
CA SER A 807 3.03 76.78 -45.45
C SER A 807 2.49 77.33 -46.78
N ASN A 808 1.59 76.60 -47.45
CA ASN A 808 0.88 77.10 -48.63
C ASN A 808 -0.17 78.15 -48.21
N THR A 809 -0.37 79.20 -49.01
CA THR A 809 -1.29 80.32 -48.68
C THR A 809 -2.52 80.40 -49.61
N ALA A 810 -2.74 79.34 -50.39
CA ALA A 810 -3.83 79.17 -51.35
C ALA A 810 -5.24 79.53 -50.81
N ASN A 811 -5.92 80.52 -51.41
CA ASN A 811 -7.35 80.77 -51.23
C ASN A 811 -8.06 81.15 -52.56
N LEU A 812 -9.39 81.31 -52.52
CA LEU A 812 -10.23 81.59 -53.70
C LEU A 812 -9.90 82.92 -54.41
N GLY A 813 -9.31 83.89 -53.69
CA GLY A 813 -8.92 85.21 -54.20
C GLY A 813 -7.46 85.32 -54.64
N GLY A 814 -6.63 84.31 -54.36
CA GLY A 814 -5.21 84.26 -54.72
C GLY A 814 -4.34 83.56 -53.68
N GLY A 815 -3.16 83.10 -54.08
CA GLY A 815 -2.19 82.46 -53.19
C GLY A 815 -1.13 81.63 -53.92
N TRP A 816 -0.37 80.83 -53.17
CA TRP A 816 0.63 79.94 -53.74
C TRP A 816 0.71 78.58 -53.03
N TRP A 817 1.22 77.60 -53.76
CA TRP A 817 1.51 76.23 -53.33
C TRP A 817 2.92 75.82 -53.78
N ARG A 818 3.70 75.16 -52.92
CA ARG A 818 5.03 74.60 -53.27
C ARG A 818 5.13 73.12 -52.94
N CYS A 819 5.58 72.32 -53.90
CA CYS A 819 5.92 70.91 -53.71
C CYS A 819 7.20 70.77 -52.88
N GLY A 820 7.13 70.02 -51.76
CA GLY A 820 8.30 69.80 -50.89
C GLY A 820 9.39 68.93 -51.48
N ASP A 821 9.05 68.03 -52.41
CA ASP A 821 10.00 67.07 -52.98
C ASP A 821 10.67 67.58 -54.26
N THR A 822 9.93 68.31 -55.10
CA THR A 822 10.42 68.78 -56.41
C THR A 822 10.80 70.26 -56.41
N GLY A 823 10.40 71.02 -55.39
CA GLY A 823 10.55 72.47 -55.33
C GLY A 823 9.57 73.26 -56.21
N MET A 824 8.74 72.59 -57.04
CA MET A 824 7.79 73.24 -57.95
C MET A 824 6.81 74.14 -57.20
N ILE A 825 6.66 75.36 -57.67
CA ILE A 825 5.75 76.37 -57.14
C ILE A 825 4.60 76.58 -58.15
N LYS A 826 3.38 76.73 -57.64
CA LYS A 826 2.20 77.20 -58.37
C LYS A 826 1.59 78.38 -57.63
N GLN A 827 1.25 79.45 -58.32
CA GLN A 827 0.73 80.68 -57.71
C GLN A 827 -0.38 81.27 -58.57
N TRP A 828 -1.39 81.90 -57.98
CA TRP A 828 -2.50 82.49 -58.73
C TRP A 828 -3.06 83.72 -58.05
N GLY A 829 -3.86 84.48 -58.81
CA GLY A 829 -4.54 85.67 -58.32
C GLY A 829 -5.44 86.32 -59.36
N VAL A 830 -5.83 87.55 -59.06
CA VAL A 830 -6.73 88.37 -59.89
C VAL A 830 -6.07 89.70 -60.21
N VAL A 831 -6.17 90.15 -61.45
CA VAL A 831 -5.94 91.53 -61.88
C VAL A 831 -7.29 92.22 -61.94
N ASN A 832 -7.46 93.27 -61.12
CA ASN A 832 -8.71 94.03 -61.04
C ASN A 832 -9.02 94.78 -62.36
N LYS A 833 -10.29 95.08 -62.60
CA LYS A 833 -10.75 95.92 -63.72
C LYS A 833 -10.03 97.27 -63.74
N GLY A 834 -9.68 97.77 -64.93
CA GLY A 834 -8.97 99.04 -65.10
C GLY A 834 -9.08 99.63 -66.50
N SER A 835 -8.41 100.75 -66.74
CA SER A 835 -8.29 101.35 -68.07
C SER A 835 -7.43 100.48 -68.99
N ARG A 836 -7.73 100.49 -70.29
CA ARG A 836 -7.00 99.72 -71.31
C ARG A 836 -5.49 99.97 -71.24
N GLY A 837 -4.72 98.93 -70.96
CA GLY A 837 -3.27 99.02 -70.81
C GLY A 837 -2.63 97.74 -70.30
N TRP A 838 -1.43 97.87 -69.74
CA TRP A 838 -0.65 96.76 -69.18
C TRP A 838 -0.52 96.92 -67.66
N SER A 839 -0.87 95.89 -66.90
CA SER A 839 -0.74 95.84 -65.44
C SER A 839 0.37 94.90 -65.02
N THR A 840 1.25 95.35 -64.13
CA THR A 840 2.28 94.51 -63.52
C THR A 840 1.67 93.62 -62.43
N VAL A 841 1.97 92.33 -62.48
CA VAL A 841 1.56 91.33 -61.49
C VAL A 841 2.81 90.81 -60.80
N ASN A 842 2.87 90.98 -59.48
CA ASN A 842 3.93 90.39 -58.66
C ASN A 842 3.46 89.03 -58.15
N PHE A 843 4.34 88.02 -58.24
CA PHE A 843 4.06 86.73 -57.64
C PHE A 843 4.11 86.81 -56.11
N PRO A 844 3.18 86.14 -55.39
CA PRO A 844 3.19 86.06 -53.93
C PRO A 844 4.54 85.64 -53.33
N ILE A 845 5.25 84.71 -54.00
CA ILE A 845 6.65 84.39 -53.75
C ILE A 845 7.42 84.39 -55.07
N PRO A 846 8.73 84.71 -55.07
CA PRO A 846 9.57 84.50 -56.25
C PRO A 846 9.65 83.02 -56.62
N PHE A 847 9.82 82.72 -57.90
CA PHE A 847 10.33 81.44 -58.39
C PHE A 847 11.86 81.44 -58.28
N PRO A 848 12.49 80.67 -57.37
CA PRO A 848 13.93 80.66 -57.19
C PRO A 848 14.76 80.48 -58.48
N SER A 849 14.30 79.65 -59.41
CA SER A 849 15.00 79.31 -60.66
C SER A 849 14.36 79.97 -61.87
N ALA A 850 13.09 79.67 -62.15
CA ALA A 850 12.38 80.22 -63.31
C ALA A 850 10.86 80.07 -63.19
N CYS A 851 10.12 81.06 -63.68
CA CYS A 851 8.72 80.89 -64.03
C CYS A 851 8.62 80.30 -65.44
N VAL A 852 8.05 79.09 -65.56
CA VAL A 852 8.00 78.37 -66.85
C VAL A 852 6.68 78.53 -67.57
N ASN A 853 5.61 78.91 -66.87
CA ASN A 853 4.29 79.07 -67.44
C ASN A 853 3.52 80.14 -66.67
N VAL A 854 2.84 81.01 -67.41
CA VAL A 854 1.79 81.88 -66.91
C VAL A 854 0.56 81.72 -67.79
N GLN A 855 -0.58 81.43 -67.18
CA GLN A 855 -1.89 81.40 -67.82
C GLN A 855 -2.71 82.60 -67.35
N VAL A 856 -3.32 83.30 -68.30
CA VAL A 856 -4.21 84.44 -68.02
C VAL A 856 -5.55 84.16 -68.65
N THR A 857 -6.62 84.35 -67.87
CA THR A 857 -8.00 84.21 -68.32
C THR A 857 -8.72 85.53 -68.11
N ALA A 858 -9.12 86.18 -69.19
CA ALA A 858 -9.87 87.43 -69.13
C ALA A 858 -11.28 87.21 -68.55
N ILE A 859 -11.76 88.11 -67.70
CA ILE A 859 -13.07 88.05 -67.06
C ILE A 859 -14.10 88.79 -67.93
N ASN A 860 -15.20 88.12 -68.32
CA ASN A 860 -16.25 88.69 -69.18
C ASN A 860 -17.49 89.14 -68.37
N GLY A 861 -17.82 90.43 -68.47
CA GLY A 861 -19.00 91.05 -67.85
C GLY A 861 -20.29 91.06 -68.67
N GLY A 862 -20.40 90.26 -69.74
CA GLY A 862 -21.68 90.01 -70.43
C GLY A 862 -22.08 91.01 -71.53
N GLY A 863 -21.13 91.68 -72.20
CA GLY A 863 -21.42 92.53 -73.36
C GLY A 863 -20.46 92.27 -74.50
N GLY A 864 -20.93 91.64 -75.58
CA GLY A 864 -20.10 91.20 -76.70
C GLY A 864 -19.55 92.35 -77.53
N THR A 865 -18.22 92.45 -77.62
CA THR A 865 -17.41 92.47 -78.86
C THR A 865 -15.94 92.34 -78.44
N PHE A 866 -15.24 91.27 -78.83
CA PHE A 866 -13.86 90.92 -78.41
C PHE A 866 -12.77 91.67 -79.17
N ASN A 867 -12.93 92.96 -79.44
CA ASN A 867 -12.00 93.62 -80.36
C ASN A 867 -10.66 94.01 -79.76
N ASP A 868 -10.47 94.00 -78.42
CA ASP A 868 -9.17 94.37 -77.83
C ASP A 868 -8.87 93.81 -76.41
N ASN A 869 -9.56 92.74 -75.99
CA ASN A 869 -9.33 92.15 -74.66
C ASN A 869 -8.34 90.98 -74.77
N PHE A 870 -7.04 91.25 -74.62
CA PHE A 870 -5.99 90.25 -74.76
C PHE A 870 -5.62 89.73 -73.37
N GLY A 871 -6.12 88.56 -72.98
CA GLY A 871 -5.64 87.80 -71.82
C GLY A 871 -4.22 87.27 -72.05
N THR A 872 -3.29 88.16 -72.35
CA THR A 872 -1.91 87.85 -72.71
C THR A 872 -0.98 88.22 -71.56
N ALA A 873 -0.05 87.32 -71.27
CA ALA A 873 1.06 87.56 -70.36
C ALA A 873 2.31 87.88 -71.19
N GLN A 874 3.06 88.92 -70.79
CA GLN A 874 4.35 89.25 -71.37
C GLN A 874 5.34 89.70 -70.30
N ILE A 875 6.63 89.72 -70.64
CA ILE A 875 7.72 90.12 -69.73
C ILE A 875 7.68 89.28 -68.44
N ILE A 876 7.68 87.95 -68.60
CA ILE A 876 7.67 87.00 -67.48
C ILE A 876 9.08 86.89 -66.91
N ASN A 877 9.21 87.02 -65.59
CA ASN A 877 10.45 86.79 -64.86
C ASN A 877 10.15 86.05 -63.54
N ASN A 878 11.16 85.89 -62.69
CA ASN A 878 11.03 85.08 -61.48
C ASN A 878 10.16 85.72 -60.38
N ILE A 879 9.88 87.01 -60.44
CA ILE A 879 9.13 87.75 -59.41
C ILE A 879 7.76 88.22 -59.89
N GLY A 880 7.45 88.10 -61.18
CA GLY A 880 6.17 88.53 -61.73
C GLY A 880 6.12 88.51 -63.26
N PHE A 881 5.04 89.07 -63.78
CA PHE A 881 4.83 89.25 -65.22
C PHE A 881 3.94 90.47 -65.47
N THR A 882 3.77 90.86 -66.73
CA THR A 882 2.84 91.92 -67.12
C THR A 882 1.63 91.31 -67.82
N CYS A 883 0.44 91.65 -67.34
CA CYS A 883 -0.85 91.17 -67.83
C CYS A 883 -1.57 92.28 -68.59
N GLY A 884 -2.23 91.94 -69.71
CA GLY A 884 -3.19 92.86 -70.33
C GLY A 884 -4.33 93.19 -69.36
N GLN A 885 -4.67 94.48 -69.22
CA GLN A 885 -5.71 94.99 -68.34
C GLN A 885 -6.77 95.76 -69.14
N ASP A 886 -8.04 95.47 -68.86
CA ASP A 886 -9.21 96.14 -69.46
C ASP A 886 -10.37 96.18 -68.44
N SER A 887 -11.52 96.69 -68.88
CA SER A 887 -12.73 96.95 -68.07
C SER A 887 -13.31 95.75 -67.31
N GLY A 888 -12.95 94.51 -67.68
CA GLY A 888 -13.39 93.27 -67.02
C GLY A 888 -12.44 92.70 -65.96
N GLY A 889 -11.13 93.00 -66.03
CA GLY A 889 -10.10 92.32 -65.24
C GLY A 889 -9.73 90.91 -65.75
N SER A 890 -8.80 90.22 -65.09
CA SER A 890 -8.29 88.90 -65.49
C SER A 890 -7.92 88.01 -64.29
N TYR A 891 -8.14 86.70 -64.39
CA TYR A 891 -7.52 85.70 -63.50
C TYR A 891 -6.17 85.26 -64.04
N TRP A 892 -5.23 84.90 -63.17
CA TRP A 892 -3.94 84.35 -63.60
C TRP A 892 -3.46 83.21 -62.70
N GLU A 893 -2.74 82.27 -63.28
CA GLU A 893 -1.96 81.23 -62.59
C GLU A 893 -0.55 81.16 -63.19
N ALA A 894 0.46 80.94 -62.37
CA ALA A 894 1.85 80.78 -62.77
C ALA A 894 2.47 79.53 -62.14
N THR A 895 3.28 78.81 -62.91
CA THR A 895 4.01 77.61 -62.46
C THR A 895 5.51 77.76 -62.75
N GLY A 896 6.35 77.30 -61.83
CA GLY A 896 7.82 77.42 -61.91
C GLY A 896 8.52 76.67 -60.78
N TRP A 897 9.83 76.88 -60.61
CA TRP A 897 10.66 76.23 -59.58
C TRP A 897 11.52 77.20 -58.80
#